data_AF-A0A534TQU7-F1
#
_entry.id   AF-A0A534TQU7-F1
#
_cell.length_a   1.000
_cell.length_b   1.000
_cell.length_c   1.000
_cell.angle_alpha   90.00
_cell.angle_beta   90.00
_cell.angle_gamma   90.00
#
_symmetry.space_group_name_H-M   'P 1'
#
loop_
_entity.id
_entity.type
_entity.pdbx_description
1 polymer ?
#
loop_
_entity_poly.entity_id
_entity_poly.type
_entity_poly.pdbx_seq_one_letter_code
_entity_poly.pdbx_strand_id
1 'polypeptide(L)'
;MTARHTPRASGGEPRSAPRAEHTASRDAGAPSGEAGDTSDRRDDAPTSGAADVAPEHDDAGAAPAHAGDARRAPLAADGTQLEFSDHRLFHELLGHHDEHLKTIERALSVRIGVSGKAVSISGDEPSRELAASVLTQLYGVLERGLPVYASDVDYAVRIVSGDRTANVRDIFLDTIYIAAHRRVITPKSVAQKAYIDAIRKHDIVFAIGPAGTGKTYLAMAMGIADLMKQGFTRIILTRPAVEAGEKLGFLPGDLAEKVNPYLRPLYDALHDMVDFDRARKMLERGTIEVAPLAFMRGRAQPYFSRVLTPEGWRPIGSLRPGDSVIGSDGRATAVLGVFPQGVKEVFRVVAQDGGSTLACGEHLWSVSTPADRRRGKPPRQLETREMIGRLRCAHQHRFELPLLSRPVEFDARDVPMDPYALGLLLGDGCITGKTTPTFTTADAELVLMLERELGDVELVRKTGTDYTLRHVGGGRGGLRIPNPVTVTLRGLELSGTRSHTKFVPDMYLYNAPWIRLALLQGILDTDGGPVLQDRRSCRIQYTTTSPRLRDDVVFLVRSLGGVAYCRTRPAAGRRPGRARGRDVEHRHDAYTIEIRLPPGMTPFRLARKRDAYVEAGGGGRPMRYVDAIEPVGEQDCVCIRVAAQDSLYVTDDFLLTHNTLNDSFVILDEAQNTTPEQMKMFLTRLGYGSKAVITGDVTQIDLPAGKLSGLKEAQHILRDIPGIEFVRFSERDVVRHRLVQDIIAAYERAESGGERSRS
;
A
#
# COMPACT_ATOMS: atom_id res chain seq x y z
N MET A 1 -40.52 -6.33 56.96
CA MET A 1 -40.25 -5.10 57.78
C MET A 1 -40.01 -3.91 56.85
N THR A 2 -39.90 -2.69 57.39
CA THR A 2 -40.23 -1.43 56.68
C THR A 2 -39.05 -0.48 56.43
N ALA A 3 -38.91 -0.01 55.18
CA ALA A 3 -38.51 1.34 54.72
C ALA A 3 -38.31 1.25 53.19
N ARG A 4 -38.99 1.94 52.26
CA ARG A 4 -39.43 3.34 52.12
C ARG A 4 -38.30 4.37 52.06
N HIS A 5 -37.91 4.74 50.84
CA HIS A 5 -37.96 6.16 50.44
C HIS A 5 -38.10 6.33 48.92
N THR A 6 -38.96 7.28 48.51
CA THR A 6 -38.96 7.92 47.19
C THR A 6 -38.50 9.36 47.35
N PRO A 7 -38.20 10.05 46.23
CA PRO A 7 -39.01 11.23 45.92
C PRO A 7 -39.54 11.26 44.47
N ARG A 8 -40.43 12.21 44.20
CA ARG A 8 -41.06 12.49 42.88
C ARG A 8 -40.54 13.82 42.32
N ALA A 9 -40.82 14.08 41.04
CA ALA A 9 -40.33 15.26 40.32
C ALA A 9 -41.27 16.49 40.37
N SER A 10 -40.66 17.66 40.22
CA SER A 10 -41.17 18.92 39.67
C SER A 10 -39.94 19.68 39.12
N GLY A 11 -40.02 20.65 38.21
CA GLY A 11 -41.14 21.15 37.39
C GLY A 11 -40.72 22.49 36.76
N GLY A 12 -40.85 22.65 35.44
CA GLY A 12 -40.42 23.90 34.77
C GLY A 12 -40.61 23.87 33.25
N GLU A 13 -41.42 24.78 32.74
CA GLU A 13 -41.71 24.96 31.30
C GLU A 13 -40.82 26.06 30.67
N PRO A 14 -40.58 26.01 29.34
CA PRO A 14 -39.72 26.97 28.65
C PRO A 14 -40.45 28.30 28.32
N ARG A 15 -39.70 29.41 28.28
CA ARG A 15 -40.16 30.69 27.73
C ARG A 15 -39.79 30.85 26.24
N SER A 16 -40.51 31.75 25.57
CA SER A 16 -40.69 31.75 24.12
C SER A 16 -40.17 32.99 23.40
N ALA A 17 -39.78 32.78 22.13
CA ALA A 17 -39.93 33.71 20.99
C ALA A 17 -39.06 35.01 20.99
N PRO A 18 -38.97 35.77 19.86
CA PRO A 18 -39.63 35.57 18.56
C PRO A 18 -38.68 35.52 17.33
N ARG A 19 -39.29 35.38 16.14
CA ARG A 19 -38.69 35.68 14.82
C ARG A 19 -38.88 37.16 14.46
N ALA A 20 -38.11 37.64 13.47
CA ALA A 20 -38.50 38.72 12.56
C ALA A 20 -38.01 38.38 11.13
N GLU A 21 -38.62 38.97 10.10
CA GLU A 21 -38.40 38.64 8.68
C GLU A 21 -37.99 39.88 7.84
N HIS A 22 -37.77 39.67 6.54
CA HIS A 22 -37.24 40.60 5.54
C HIS A 22 -37.75 42.06 5.54
N THR A 23 -36.84 42.97 5.16
CA THR A 23 -37.11 44.13 4.29
C THR A 23 -35.99 44.23 3.22
N ALA A 24 -36.20 45.00 2.13
CA ALA A 24 -35.24 45.10 1.02
C ALA A 24 -35.33 46.41 0.20
N SER A 25 -34.17 46.95 -0.19
CA SER A 25 -33.94 47.92 -1.27
C SER A 25 -32.47 47.75 -1.73
N ARG A 26 -32.12 47.57 -3.01
CA ARG A 26 -32.24 48.50 -4.17
C ARG A 26 -31.48 49.81 -3.99
N ASP A 27 -30.23 49.85 -4.45
CA ASP A 27 -29.75 50.55 -5.67
C ASP A 27 -28.25 50.20 -5.86
N ALA A 28 -27.74 49.82 -7.05
CA ALA A 28 -27.53 50.53 -8.32
C ALA A 28 -26.17 51.28 -8.36
N GLY A 29 -25.30 50.97 -9.35
CA GLY A 29 -24.03 51.68 -9.55
C GLY A 29 -22.86 50.88 -10.16
N ALA A 30 -22.57 51.13 -11.43
CA ALA A 30 -21.30 50.97 -12.15
C ALA A 30 -21.33 51.99 -13.33
N PRO A 31 -20.24 52.34 -14.04
CA PRO A 31 -18.85 51.84 -14.03
C PRO A 31 -17.80 52.99 -13.93
N SER A 32 -16.57 52.82 -14.48
CA SER A 32 -15.45 53.81 -14.63
C SER A 32 -14.87 54.37 -13.30
N GLY A 33 -13.59 54.66 -13.08
CA GLY A 33 -12.36 54.94 -13.85
C GLY A 33 -11.24 55.27 -12.82
N GLU A 34 -10.09 55.94 -13.05
CA GLU A 34 -9.31 56.44 -14.20
C GLU A 34 -7.81 56.48 -13.73
N ALA A 35 -6.82 56.01 -14.48
CA ALA A 35 -5.94 56.73 -15.44
C ALA A 35 -4.70 57.46 -14.84
N GLY A 36 -3.62 57.59 -15.63
CA GLY A 36 -2.27 58.05 -15.24
C GLY A 36 -1.22 56.94 -15.47
N ASP A 37 -0.62 56.74 -16.65
CA ASP A 37 0.20 57.65 -17.49
C ASP A 37 1.55 57.95 -16.79
N THR A 38 2.75 57.70 -17.36
CA THR A 38 3.20 57.94 -18.75
C THR A 38 4.27 56.93 -19.28
N SER A 39 4.33 56.78 -20.61
CA SER A 39 5.50 56.56 -21.54
C SER A 39 6.81 55.85 -21.12
N ASP A 40 7.64 55.25 -22.00
CA ASP A 40 7.56 54.68 -23.37
C ASP A 40 8.99 54.18 -23.73
N ARG A 41 9.14 53.17 -24.61
CA ARG A 41 10.41 52.65 -25.20
C ARG A 41 11.46 52.03 -24.25
N ARG A 42 12.42 51.22 -24.71
CA ARG A 42 12.48 50.11 -25.71
C ARG A 42 13.89 49.49 -25.63
N ASP A 43 13.95 48.16 -25.65
CA ASP A 43 14.93 47.27 -26.31
C ASP A 43 16.47 47.39 -26.09
N ASP A 44 17.11 46.21 -26.15
CA ASP A 44 18.50 45.89 -26.52
C ASP A 44 19.74 46.39 -25.74
N ALA A 45 20.19 45.54 -24.79
CA ALA A 45 21.40 44.68 -24.90
C ALA A 45 22.83 45.31 -25.16
N PRO A 46 23.97 44.57 -25.11
CA PRO A 46 25.08 45.00 -24.25
C PRO A 46 26.48 45.05 -24.92
N THR A 47 27.52 45.36 -24.10
CA THR A 47 28.96 44.90 -24.12
C THR A 47 30.03 46.01 -24.03
N SER A 48 31.20 45.65 -23.48
CA SER A 48 32.46 46.44 -23.31
C SER A 48 32.41 47.66 -22.37
N GLY A 49 33.53 48.11 -21.76
CA GLY A 49 34.83 47.45 -21.57
C GLY A 49 36.03 48.42 -21.39
N ALA A 50 36.77 48.30 -20.27
CA ALA A 50 38.03 49.02 -19.94
C ALA A 50 37.89 50.57 -19.77
N ALA A 51 38.83 51.35 -19.20
CA ALA A 51 40.11 51.07 -18.52
C ALA A 51 40.48 52.22 -17.53
N ASP A 52 41.56 52.03 -16.74
CA ASP A 52 42.43 53.07 -16.11
C ASP A 52 41.81 53.97 -15.00
N VAL A 53 42.54 54.57 -14.05
CA VAL A 53 43.93 55.12 -14.03
C VAL A 53 44.79 54.60 -12.84
N ALA A 54 46.12 54.71 -13.00
CA ALA A 54 47.18 54.14 -12.14
C ALA A 54 47.72 55.10 -11.01
N PRO A 55 48.61 54.62 -10.11
CA PRO A 55 49.13 55.38 -8.94
C PRO A 55 50.64 55.73 -9.00
N GLU A 56 51.14 56.51 -8.01
CA GLU A 56 52.56 56.77 -7.70
C GLU A 56 52.76 56.70 -6.16
N HIS A 57 53.71 55.93 -5.58
CA HIS A 57 55.18 56.12 -5.42
C HIS A 57 55.57 57.18 -4.33
N ASP A 58 56.69 57.11 -3.58
CA ASP A 58 57.81 56.14 -3.39
C ASP A 58 58.50 56.42 -2.02
N ASP A 59 59.45 55.67 -1.42
CA ASP A 59 60.13 54.37 -1.67
C ASP A 59 60.18 53.63 -0.28
N ALA A 60 61.19 53.03 0.40
CA ALA A 60 62.62 52.68 0.19
C ALA A 60 63.03 51.52 1.12
N GLY A 61 64.07 50.74 0.76
CA GLY A 61 64.53 49.62 1.62
C GLY A 61 65.80 48.82 1.28
N ALA A 62 66.35 48.91 0.07
CA ALA A 62 67.60 48.27 -0.41
C ALA A 62 67.70 46.72 -0.44
N ALA A 63 68.24 46.19 -1.55
CA ALA A 63 68.52 44.76 -1.79
C ALA A 63 70.01 44.41 -1.56
N PRO A 64 70.45 43.17 -1.89
CA PRO A 64 71.07 43.02 -3.21
C PRO A 64 70.93 41.66 -3.94
N ALA A 65 71.25 41.71 -5.23
CA ALA A 65 71.77 40.65 -6.12
C ALA A 65 70.81 39.60 -6.74
N HIS A 66 70.94 39.44 -8.07
CA HIS A 66 70.30 38.41 -8.88
C HIS A 66 71.18 37.16 -9.06
N ALA A 67 70.54 35.99 -9.05
CA ALA A 67 70.82 34.84 -9.89
C ALA A 67 69.48 34.12 -10.11
N GLY A 68 69.19 33.40 -11.19
CA GLY A 68 69.97 32.99 -12.36
C GLY A 68 69.29 31.73 -12.93
N ASP A 69 69.24 31.51 -14.26
CA ASP A 69 68.51 30.38 -14.86
C ASP A 69 69.01 29.02 -14.33
N ALA A 70 68.18 28.37 -13.51
CA ALA A 70 68.48 27.11 -12.85
C ALA A 70 67.67 25.98 -13.48
N ARG A 71 68.13 25.51 -14.64
CA ARG A 71 67.69 24.24 -15.23
C ARG A 71 67.73 23.15 -14.15
N ARG A 72 66.57 22.55 -13.84
CA ARG A 72 66.46 21.55 -12.76
C ARG A 72 67.45 20.40 -13.01
N ALA A 73 68.36 20.19 -12.06
CA ALA A 73 69.32 19.11 -12.12
C ALA A 73 68.62 17.74 -12.07
N PRO A 74 69.21 16.67 -12.64
CA PRO A 74 68.69 15.32 -12.49
C PRO A 74 68.61 14.94 -10.99
N LEU A 75 67.47 14.40 -10.57
CA LEU A 75 67.35 13.77 -9.25
C LEU A 75 68.24 12.52 -9.21
N ALA A 76 68.77 12.20 -8.03
CA ALA A 76 69.59 11.02 -7.82
C ALA A 76 68.81 9.73 -8.14
N ALA A 77 69.52 8.65 -8.46
CA ALA A 77 68.99 7.40 -9.03
C ALA A 77 68.22 6.49 -8.04
N ASP A 78 67.51 7.09 -7.07
CA ASP A 78 66.80 6.41 -5.99
C ASP A 78 65.37 6.96 -5.88
N GLY A 79 64.59 6.73 -6.95
CA GLY A 79 63.21 7.21 -7.08
C GLY A 79 62.44 6.42 -8.13
N THR A 80 61.18 6.12 -7.84
CA THR A 80 60.31 5.34 -8.73
C THR A 80 59.86 6.20 -9.92
N GLN A 81 60.13 5.75 -11.15
CA GLN A 81 59.54 6.36 -12.34
C GLN A 81 58.33 5.54 -12.81
N LEU A 82 57.28 6.25 -13.21
CA LEU A 82 56.13 5.72 -13.96
C LEU A 82 56.04 6.46 -15.29
N GLU A 83 55.67 5.76 -16.37
CA GLU A 83 55.40 6.35 -17.69
C GLU A 83 53.99 5.97 -18.13
N PHE A 84 53.24 6.96 -18.64
CA PHE A 84 51.85 6.81 -19.03
C PHE A 84 51.66 6.93 -20.56
N SER A 85 50.80 6.10 -21.14
CA SER A 85 50.69 5.90 -22.59
C SER A 85 49.89 7.01 -23.31
N ASP A 86 48.66 7.28 -22.86
CA ASP A 86 47.79 8.35 -23.36
C ASP A 86 48.08 9.68 -22.65
N HIS A 87 48.34 10.73 -23.43
CA HIS A 87 48.60 12.09 -22.97
C HIS A 87 47.36 12.77 -22.38
N ARG A 88 46.14 12.46 -22.87
CA ARG A 88 44.90 13.07 -22.37
C ARG A 88 44.56 12.52 -21.00
N LEU A 89 44.53 11.18 -20.87
CA LEU A 89 44.31 10.52 -19.58
C LEU A 89 45.40 10.86 -18.57
N PHE A 90 46.64 11.08 -19.02
CA PHE A 90 47.70 11.57 -18.15
C PHE A 90 47.42 12.98 -17.62
N HIS A 91 46.96 13.91 -18.46
CA HIS A 91 46.59 15.26 -18.01
C HIS A 91 45.35 15.25 -17.10
N GLU A 92 44.41 14.33 -17.31
CA GLU A 92 43.28 14.09 -16.39
C GLU A 92 43.75 13.53 -15.04
N LEU A 93 44.77 12.67 -15.02
CA LEU A 93 45.38 12.12 -13.78
C LEU A 93 46.02 13.21 -12.91
N LEU A 94 46.65 14.23 -13.52
CA LEU A 94 47.27 15.35 -12.79
C LEU A 94 46.25 16.22 -12.02
N GLY A 95 45.02 16.33 -12.55
CA GLY A 95 44.01 17.29 -12.06
C GLY A 95 44.33 18.74 -12.45
N HIS A 96 43.46 19.69 -12.08
CA HIS A 96 43.64 21.08 -12.43
C HIS A 96 44.81 21.69 -11.62
N HIS A 97 45.79 22.28 -12.30
CA HIS A 97 47.04 22.77 -11.69
C HIS A 97 47.72 21.72 -10.77
N ASP A 98 47.82 20.46 -11.19
CA ASP A 98 48.46 19.35 -10.45
C ASP A 98 47.83 19.06 -9.07
N GLU A 99 46.56 19.41 -8.85
CA GLU A 99 45.89 19.26 -7.55
C GLU A 99 45.89 17.81 -7.03
N HIS A 100 45.77 16.82 -7.93
CA HIS A 100 45.79 15.40 -7.56
C HIS A 100 47.16 14.99 -7.03
N LEU A 101 48.23 15.39 -7.73
CA LEU A 101 49.61 15.11 -7.28
C LEU A 101 49.89 15.77 -5.93
N LYS A 102 49.53 17.05 -5.78
CA LYS A 102 49.71 17.80 -4.53
C LYS A 102 48.96 17.17 -3.36
N THR A 103 47.83 16.51 -3.60
CA THR A 103 47.12 15.74 -2.57
C THR A 103 47.86 14.46 -2.20
N ILE A 104 48.38 13.70 -3.16
CA ILE A 104 49.21 12.50 -2.89
C ILE A 104 50.51 12.87 -2.16
N GLU A 105 51.21 13.93 -2.59
CA GLU A 105 52.41 14.47 -1.92
C GLU A 105 52.14 14.79 -0.44
N ARG A 106 51.06 15.52 -0.15
CA ARG A 106 50.70 15.91 1.23
C ARG A 106 50.23 14.73 2.08
N ALA A 107 49.56 13.74 1.49
CA ALA A 107 49.00 12.60 2.22
C ALA A 107 50.05 11.50 2.50
N LEU A 108 51.02 11.30 1.61
CA LEU A 108 52.07 10.28 1.73
C LEU A 108 53.47 10.87 2.04
N SER A 109 53.59 12.18 2.23
CA SER A 109 54.87 12.88 2.49
C SER A 109 55.96 12.67 1.43
N VAL A 110 55.56 12.34 0.20
CA VAL A 110 56.46 12.18 -0.96
C VAL A 110 56.59 13.48 -1.75
N ARG A 111 57.62 13.59 -2.60
CA ARG A 111 57.73 14.60 -3.66
C ARG A 111 57.59 13.96 -5.03
N ILE A 112 56.74 14.55 -5.87
CA ILE A 112 56.35 14.03 -7.19
C ILE A 112 56.73 15.03 -8.28
N GLY A 113 57.65 14.65 -9.16
CA GLY A 113 58.03 15.41 -10.35
C GLY A 113 57.31 14.93 -11.61
N VAL A 114 56.90 15.86 -12.46
CA VAL A 114 56.32 15.58 -13.80
C VAL A 114 57.36 15.92 -14.88
N SER A 115 57.52 15.03 -15.86
CA SER A 115 58.39 15.27 -17.03
C SER A 115 57.83 14.56 -18.27
N GLY A 116 57.30 15.31 -19.24
CA GLY A 116 56.64 14.74 -20.42
C GLY A 116 55.39 13.94 -20.02
N LYS A 117 55.39 12.62 -20.28
CA LYS A 117 54.36 11.67 -19.81
C LYS A 117 54.82 10.83 -18.60
N ALA A 118 55.98 11.14 -18.04
CA ALA A 118 56.57 10.40 -16.94
C ALA A 118 56.42 11.15 -15.60
N VAL A 119 56.32 10.38 -14.52
CA VAL A 119 56.24 10.86 -13.14
C VAL A 119 57.37 10.23 -12.34
N SER A 120 58.17 11.06 -11.66
CA SER A 120 59.24 10.63 -10.75
C SER A 120 58.85 10.84 -9.30
N ILE A 121 58.88 9.78 -8.50
CA ILE A 121 58.43 9.78 -7.10
C ILE A 121 59.65 9.61 -6.18
N SER A 122 59.78 10.50 -5.20
CA SER A 122 60.88 10.52 -4.23
C SER A 122 60.35 10.66 -2.80
N GLY A 123 60.94 9.95 -1.85
CA GLY A 123 60.45 9.79 -0.48
C GLY A 123 61.04 8.52 0.15
N ASP A 124 60.52 8.10 1.29
CA ASP A 124 60.81 6.77 1.84
C ASP A 124 60.21 5.67 0.94
N GLU A 125 60.86 4.51 0.92
CA GLU A 125 60.49 3.41 0.02
C GLU A 125 59.03 2.94 0.16
N PRO A 126 58.48 2.70 1.37
CA PRO A 126 57.05 2.41 1.55
C PRO A 126 56.12 3.45 0.93
N SER A 127 56.41 4.74 1.10
CA SER A 127 55.54 5.81 0.58
C SER A 127 55.72 6.03 -0.92
N ARG A 128 56.91 5.77 -1.48
CA ARG A 128 57.13 5.68 -2.94
C ARG A 128 56.27 4.59 -3.57
N GLU A 129 56.28 3.38 -3.00
CA GLU A 129 55.44 2.25 -3.45
C GLU A 129 53.95 2.59 -3.39
N LEU A 130 53.49 3.15 -2.28
CA LEU A 130 52.08 3.55 -2.09
C LEU A 130 51.66 4.60 -3.13
N ALA A 131 52.47 5.65 -3.33
CA ALA A 131 52.17 6.70 -4.31
C ALA A 131 52.18 6.17 -5.75
N ALA A 132 53.14 5.29 -6.09
CA ALA A 132 53.21 4.64 -7.40
C ALA A 132 51.98 3.76 -7.66
N SER A 133 51.56 2.98 -6.66
CA SER A 133 50.37 2.13 -6.73
C SER A 133 49.10 2.95 -6.91
N VAL A 134 48.91 4.03 -6.13
CA VAL A 134 47.75 4.93 -6.25
C VAL A 134 47.66 5.56 -7.65
N LEU A 135 48.77 6.11 -8.17
CA LEU A 135 48.79 6.72 -9.50
C LEU A 135 48.48 5.72 -10.61
N THR A 136 49.08 4.52 -10.55
CA THR A 136 48.86 3.45 -11.53
C THR A 136 47.41 2.97 -11.51
N GLN A 137 46.81 2.80 -10.33
CA GLN A 137 45.44 2.34 -10.20
C GLN A 137 44.42 3.40 -10.61
N LEU A 138 44.65 4.68 -10.29
CA LEU A 138 43.81 5.80 -10.75
C LEU A 138 43.88 5.98 -12.27
N TYR A 139 45.04 5.78 -12.89
CA TYR A 139 45.15 5.77 -14.35
C TYR A 139 44.29 4.65 -14.96
N GLY A 140 44.32 3.45 -14.37
CA GLY A 140 43.46 2.32 -14.79
C GLY A 140 41.94 2.54 -14.60
N VAL A 141 41.53 3.58 -13.85
CA VAL A 141 40.13 4.04 -13.77
C VAL A 141 39.81 4.98 -14.94
N LEU A 142 40.73 5.91 -15.26
CA LEU A 142 40.63 6.82 -16.41
C LEU A 142 40.64 6.07 -17.75
N GLU A 143 41.47 5.02 -17.89
CA GLU A 143 41.48 4.10 -19.06
C GLU A 143 40.12 3.44 -19.33
N ARG A 144 39.24 3.36 -18.32
CA ARG A 144 37.89 2.80 -18.42
C ARG A 144 36.80 3.87 -18.62
N GLY A 145 37.19 5.14 -18.77
CA GLY A 145 36.27 6.25 -19.03
C GLY A 145 35.52 6.76 -17.79
N LEU A 146 35.96 6.41 -16.58
CA LEU A 146 35.46 7.02 -15.35
C LEU A 146 36.33 8.24 -15.00
N PRO A 147 35.75 9.44 -14.81
CA PRO A 147 36.51 10.60 -14.36
C PRO A 147 36.98 10.42 -12.91
N VAL A 148 38.17 10.95 -12.62
CA VAL A 148 38.75 11.02 -11.26
C VAL A 148 38.68 12.47 -10.79
N TYR A 149 38.11 12.70 -9.61
CA TYR A 149 38.08 14.01 -8.96
C TYR A 149 39.03 14.06 -7.76
N ALA A 150 39.38 15.26 -7.29
CA ALA A 150 40.33 15.43 -6.18
C ALA A 150 39.97 14.65 -4.89
N SER A 151 38.67 14.48 -4.59
CA SER A 151 38.19 13.65 -3.48
C SER A 151 38.40 12.15 -3.71
N ASP A 152 38.38 11.67 -4.95
CA ASP A 152 38.65 10.27 -5.29
C ASP A 152 40.12 9.92 -5.09
N VAL A 153 41.02 10.90 -5.21
CA VAL A 153 42.44 10.78 -4.86
C VAL A 153 42.62 10.58 -3.35
N ASP A 154 41.94 11.40 -2.51
CA ASP A 154 41.92 11.21 -1.06
C ASP A 154 41.41 9.80 -0.69
N TYR A 155 40.33 9.32 -1.32
CA TYR A 155 39.81 7.96 -1.09
C TYR A 155 40.78 6.87 -1.57
N ALA A 156 41.41 7.03 -2.75
CA ALA A 156 42.37 6.06 -3.27
C ALA A 156 43.61 5.93 -2.36
N VAL A 157 44.17 7.05 -1.90
CA VAL A 157 45.27 7.04 -0.91
C VAL A 157 44.82 6.36 0.39
N ARG A 158 43.62 6.67 0.90
CA ARG A 158 43.07 6.06 2.14
C ARG A 158 42.83 4.55 2.01
N ILE A 159 42.44 4.07 0.82
CA ILE A 159 42.29 2.64 0.52
C ILE A 159 43.64 1.93 0.51
N VAL A 160 44.59 2.36 -0.35
CA VAL A 160 45.87 1.64 -0.54
C VAL A 160 46.78 1.75 0.70
N SER A 161 46.67 2.82 1.48
CA SER A 161 47.38 2.96 2.76
C SER A 161 46.76 2.10 3.88
N GLY A 162 45.48 1.75 3.78
CA GLY A 162 44.79 0.86 4.72
C GLY A 162 45.00 -0.63 4.40
N ASP A 163 45.06 -0.98 3.11
CA ASP A 163 45.34 -2.32 2.61
C ASP A 163 46.11 -2.20 1.27
N ARG A 164 47.38 -2.63 1.29
CA ARG A 164 48.26 -2.58 0.10
C ARG A 164 47.84 -3.54 -1.01
N THR A 165 46.97 -4.51 -0.73
CA THR A 165 46.42 -5.47 -1.70
C THR A 165 45.10 -5.01 -2.32
N ALA A 166 44.50 -3.93 -1.80
CA ALA A 166 43.23 -3.42 -2.29
C ALA A 166 43.36 -2.81 -3.70
N ASN A 167 42.50 -3.26 -4.61
CA ASN A 167 42.43 -2.76 -5.98
C ASN A 167 41.39 -1.63 -6.11
N VAL A 168 41.83 -0.38 -5.96
CA VAL A 168 41.05 0.85 -6.16
C VAL A 168 40.33 0.84 -7.51
N ARG A 169 40.95 0.32 -8.57
CA ARG A 169 40.32 0.24 -9.89
C ARG A 169 39.07 -0.64 -9.84
N ASP A 170 39.18 -1.83 -9.27
CA ASP A 170 38.05 -2.78 -9.19
C ASP A 170 37.00 -2.38 -8.14
N ILE A 171 37.37 -1.48 -7.21
CA ILE A 171 36.42 -0.80 -6.31
C ILE A 171 35.64 0.29 -7.07
N PHE A 172 36.32 1.25 -7.69
CA PHE A 172 35.66 2.38 -8.37
C PHE A 172 34.90 1.94 -9.64
N LEU A 173 35.31 0.86 -10.31
CA LEU A 173 34.56 0.26 -11.42
C LEU A 173 33.25 -0.41 -11.01
N ASP A 174 33.00 -0.64 -9.72
CA ASP A 174 31.77 -1.27 -9.26
C ASP A 174 30.59 -0.28 -9.20
N THR A 175 30.15 0.10 -10.39
CA THR A 175 29.19 1.18 -10.62
C THR A 175 27.74 0.75 -10.43
N ILE A 176 27.02 1.39 -9.52
CA ILE A 176 25.55 1.35 -9.47
C ILE A 176 25.02 2.40 -10.46
N TYR A 177 24.53 1.95 -11.62
CA TYR A 177 24.00 2.83 -12.67
C TYR A 177 22.49 3.09 -12.48
N ILE A 178 22.11 4.34 -12.20
CA ILE A 178 20.70 4.73 -12.08
C ILE A 178 20.25 5.45 -13.36
N ALA A 179 19.51 4.72 -14.19
CA ALA A 179 19.16 5.12 -15.55
C ALA A 179 18.31 6.40 -15.66
N ALA A 180 17.62 6.81 -14.59
CA ALA A 180 16.80 8.03 -14.57
C ALA A 180 17.62 9.34 -14.68
N HIS A 181 18.86 9.35 -14.20
CA HIS A 181 19.68 10.57 -14.12
C HIS A 181 21.04 10.45 -14.81
N ARG A 182 21.38 9.28 -15.40
CA ARG A 182 22.75 8.92 -15.84
C ARG A 182 23.82 9.04 -14.72
N ARG A 183 23.39 9.24 -13.47
CA ARG A 183 24.28 9.34 -12.30
C ARG A 183 24.84 7.95 -11.99
N VAL A 184 26.15 7.91 -11.77
CA VAL A 184 26.90 6.70 -11.49
C VAL A 184 27.33 6.75 -10.04
N ILE A 185 26.83 5.84 -9.21
CA ILE A 185 27.19 5.75 -7.79
C ILE A 185 28.28 4.68 -7.64
N THR A 186 29.44 5.08 -7.11
CA THR A 186 30.62 4.21 -6.92
C THR A 186 30.95 4.10 -5.43
N PRO A 187 31.36 2.92 -4.93
CA PRO A 187 31.88 2.81 -3.56
C PRO A 187 33.21 3.58 -3.43
N LYS A 188 33.38 4.26 -2.30
CA LYS A 188 34.57 5.05 -1.94
C LYS A 188 35.40 4.41 -0.81
N SER A 189 35.05 3.19 -0.39
CA SER A 189 35.87 2.38 0.53
C SER A 189 35.69 0.88 0.27
N VAL A 190 36.61 0.07 0.83
CA VAL A 190 36.56 -1.40 0.79
C VAL A 190 35.30 -1.92 1.47
N ALA A 191 34.87 -1.33 2.60
CA ALA A 191 33.63 -1.73 3.29
C ALA A 191 32.38 -1.41 2.45
N GLN A 192 32.37 -0.29 1.72
CA GLN A 192 31.28 0.03 0.79
C GLN A 192 31.21 -0.96 -0.38
N LYS A 193 32.35 -1.39 -0.93
CA LYS A 193 32.42 -2.45 -1.95
C LYS A 193 31.87 -3.79 -1.42
N ALA A 194 32.36 -4.22 -0.26
CA ALA A 194 31.91 -5.46 0.39
C ALA A 194 30.40 -5.45 0.69
N TYR A 195 29.85 -4.30 1.09
CA TYR A 195 28.42 -4.10 1.33
C TYR A 195 27.57 -4.20 0.06
N ILE A 196 28.01 -3.58 -1.04
CA ILE A 196 27.33 -3.70 -2.34
C ILE A 196 27.30 -5.16 -2.81
N ASP A 197 28.42 -5.89 -2.65
CA ASP A 197 28.48 -7.31 -2.98
C ASP A 197 27.65 -8.20 -2.04
N ALA A 198 27.58 -7.86 -0.75
CA ALA A 198 26.70 -8.53 0.20
C ALA A 198 25.23 -8.39 -0.21
N ILE A 199 24.78 -7.18 -0.56
CA ILE A 199 23.40 -6.92 -1.05
C ILE A 199 23.10 -7.78 -2.28
N ARG A 200 24.05 -7.92 -3.22
CA ARG A 200 23.86 -8.75 -4.42
C ARG A 200 23.73 -10.25 -4.09
N LYS A 201 24.52 -10.75 -3.14
CA LYS A 201 24.67 -12.19 -2.86
C LYS A 201 23.70 -12.76 -1.83
N HIS A 202 23.23 -11.95 -0.88
CA HIS A 202 22.52 -12.43 0.32
C HIS A 202 21.14 -11.80 0.46
N ASP A 203 20.18 -12.56 0.99
CA ASP A 203 18.78 -12.12 1.10
C ASP A 203 18.53 -11.23 2.32
N ILE A 204 19.39 -11.31 3.33
CA ILE A 204 19.39 -10.41 4.48
C ILE A 204 20.81 -9.86 4.68
N VAL A 205 20.95 -8.54 4.69
CA VAL A 205 22.25 -7.88 4.91
C VAL A 205 22.13 -6.85 6.02
N PHE A 206 22.94 -6.99 7.06
CA PHE A 206 23.12 -6.00 8.11
C PHE A 206 24.34 -5.13 7.81
N ALA A 207 24.17 -3.81 7.80
CA ALA A 207 25.24 -2.83 7.66
C ALA A 207 25.32 -1.96 8.93
N ILE A 208 26.44 -2.07 9.64
CA ILE A 208 26.57 -1.57 11.01
C ILE A 208 27.83 -0.71 11.14
N GLY A 209 27.69 0.52 11.63
CA GLY A 209 28.81 1.43 11.91
C GLY A 209 28.45 2.93 11.83
N PRO A 210 29.43 3.85 11.85
CA PRO A 210 29.21 5.28 12.05
C PRO A 210 28.26 5.98 11.07
N ALA A 211 27.67 7.11 11.48
CA ALA A 211 26.86 7.97 10.62
C ALA A 211 27.71 8.66 9.52
N GLY A 212 27.23 8.69 8.28
CA GLY A 212 27.97 9.25 7.13
C GLY A 212 28.90 8.26 6.40
N THR A 213 28.75 6.96 6.66
CA THR A 213 29.44 5.86 5.95
C THR A 213 28.71 5.38 4.69
N GLY A 214 27.58 6.01 4.32
CA GLY A 214 26.83 5.73 3.08
C GLY A 214 25.81 4.58 3.15
N LYS A 215 25.70 3.86 4.27
CA LYS A 215 24.89 2.64 4.44
C LYS A 215 23.49 2.69 3.80
N THR A 216 22.66 3.65 4.19
CA THR A 216 21.27 3.76 3.75
C THR A 216 21.16 4.23 2.30
N TYR A 217 22.04 5.15 1.89
CA TYR A 217 22.13 5.67 0.52
C TYR A 217 22.51 4.57 -0.48
N LEU A 218 23.53 3.76 -0.18
CA LEU A 218 23.93 2.64 -1.04
C LEU A 218 22.87 1.52 -1.09
N ALA A 219 22.15 1.28 0.00
CA ALA A 219 21.01 0.35 0.00
C ALA A 219 19.89 0.84 -0.93
N MET A 220 19.53 2.12 -0.85
CA MET A 220 18.51 2.73 -1.72
C MET A 220 18.95 2.73 -3.18
N ALA A 221 20.22 3.06 -3.47
CA ALA A 221 20.77 3.01 -4.82
C ALA A 221 20.68 1.60 -5.43
N MET A 222 21.03 0.56 -4.67
CA MET A 222 20.87 -0.84 -5.08
C MET A 222 19.40 -1.19 -5.33
N GLY A 223 18.51 -0.90 -4.38
CA GLY A 223 17.08 -1.20 -4.51
C GLY A 223 16.42 -0.50 -5.71
N ILE A 224 16.78 0.75 -5.98
CA ILE A 224 16.30 1.52 -7.14
C ILE A 224 16.86 0.95 -8.45
N ALA A 225 18.14 0.60 -8.49
CA ALA A 225 18.75 -0.02 -9.66
C ALA A 225 18.11 -1.38 -10.00
N ASP A 226 17.83 -2.21 -9.00
CA ASP A 226 17.23 -3.53 -9.24
C ASP A 226 15.71 -3.44 -9.51
N LEU A 227 14.99 -2.49 -8.92
CA LEU A 227 13.62 -2.13 -9.32
C LEU A 227 13.55 -1.68 -10.78
N MET A 228 14.51 -0.86 -11.25
CA MET A 228 14.59 -0.46 -12.67
C MET A 228 14.91 -1.63 -13.62
N LYS A 229 15.60 -2.67 -13.14
CA LYS A 229 15.85 -3.94 -13.87
C LYS A 229 14.71 -4.94 -13.75
N GLN A 230 13.60 -4.62 -13.09
CA GLN A 230 12.49 -5.52 -12.75
C GLN A 230 12.86 -6.72 -11.85
N GLY A 231 13.98 -6.63 -11.12
CA GLY A 231 14.38 -7.66 -10.14
C GLY A 231 13.51 -7.72 -8.89
N PHE A 232 12.85 -6.61 -8.55
CA PHE A 232 11.82 -6.52 -7.52
C PHE A 232 10.62 -5.74 -8.06
N THR A 233 9.43 -6.01 -7.54
CA THR A 233 8.20 -5.28 -7.90
C THR A 233 8.04 -3.98 -7.10
N ARG A 234 8.70 -3.89 -5.94
CA ARG A 234 8.43 -2.87 -4.92
C ARG A 234 9.66 -2.58 -4.06
N ILE A 235 9.82 -1.33 -3.62
CA ILE A 235 10.77 -0.94 -2.55
C ILE A 235 9.97 -0.50 -1.33
N ILE A 236 10.43 -0.86 -0.13
CA ILE A 236 9.82 -0.46 1.14
C ILE A 236 10.91 0.10 2.05
N LEU A 237 10.89 1.41 2.26
CA LEU A 237 11.79 2.12 3.17
C LEU A 237 11.09 2.26 4.53
N THR A 238 11.71 1.77 5.60
CA THR A 238 11.14 1.77 6.94
C THR A 238 12.14 2.20 8.00
N ARG A 239 11.68 2.95 9.00
CA ARG A 239 12.45 3.42 10.16
C ARG A 239 11.64 3.18 11.44
N PRO A 240 12.24 2.78 12.58
CA PRO A 240 11.55 2.78 13.86
C PRO A 240 11.25 4.23 14.29
N ALA A 241 10.06 4.45 14.86
CA ALA A 241 9.74 5.73 15.51
C ALA A 241 10.26 5.72 16.95
N VAL A 242 10.94 6.79 17.36
CA VAL A 242 11.55 6.93 18.69
C VAL A 242 11.21 8.30 19.27
N GLU A 243 10.92 8.37 20.56
CA GLU A 243 10.63 9.63 21.26
C GLU A 243 11.94 10.28 21.73
N ALA A 244 12.60 11.02 20.83
CA ALA A 244 13.83 11.74 21.13
C ALA A 244 13.56 12.97 22.02
N GLY A 245 13.63 12.77 23.34
CA GLY A 245 13.51 13.83 24.36
C GLY A 245 12.07 14.25 24.67
N GLU A 246 11.28 14.59 23.67
CA GLU A 246 9.86 14.94 23.83
C GLU A 246 8.92 13.79 23.46
N LYS A 247 7.83 13.64 24.22
CA LYS A 247 6.76 12.70 23.88
C LYS A 247 6.08 13.13 22.58
N LEU A 248 5.81 12.17 21.70
CA LEU A 248 5.22 12.36 20.36
C LEU A 248 3.80 12.99 20.41
N GLY A 249 3.21 13.12 21.61
CA GLY A 249 1.96 13.82 21.85
C GLY A 249 1.94 15.29 21.43
N PHE A 250 3.04 16.05 21.60
CA PHE A 250 3.02 17.52 21.48
C PHE A 250 2.92 18.09 20.05
N LEU A 251 3.40 17.38 19.03
CA LEU A 251 3.28 17.85 17.63
C LEU A 251 1.81 17.84 17.16
N PRO A 252 1.23 18.93 16.63
CA PRO A 252 -0.12 18.91 16.06
C PRO A 252 -0.15 18.15 14.73
N GLY A 253 -1.12 17.25 14.55
CA GLY A 253 -1.30 16.46 13.32
C GLY A 253 -1.77 15.02 13.60
N ASP A 254 -2.03 14.26 12.53
CA ASP A 254 -2.23 12.80 12.62
C ASP A 254 -0.92 12.03 12.83
N LEU A 255 -0.98 10.71 13.05
CA LEU A 255 0.20 9.92 13.37
C LEU A 255 1.23 9.88 12.22
N ALA A 256 0.79 9.98 10.97
CA ALA A 256 1.71 10.08 9.83
C ALA A 256 2.38 11.46 9.79
N GLU A 257 1.62 12.54 10.01
CA GLU A 257 2.15 13.90 10.09
C GLU A 257 3.18 14.06 11.22
N LYS A 258 2.95 13.42 12.38
CA LYS A 258 3.89 13.36 13.53
C LYS A 258 5.19 12.60 13.24
N VAL A 259 5.16 11.54 12.43
CA VAL A 259 6.34 10.68 12.14
C VAL A 259 7.07 11.08 10.85
N ASN A 260 6.43 11.83 9.96
CA ASN A 260 7.02 12.32 8.70
C ASN A 260 8.39 13.03 8.85
N PRO A 261 8.68 13.83 9.91
CA PRO A 261 10.02 14.40 10.11
C PRO A 261 11.14 13.37 10.20
N TYR A 262 10.90 12.21 10.83
CA TYR A 262 11.87 11.11 10.96
C TYR A 262 12.08 10.37 9.63
N LEU A 263 11.09 10.39 8.74
CA LEU A 263 11.15 9.77 7.42
C LEU A 263 11.70 10.71 6.34
N ARG A 264 11.76 12.02 6.57
CA ARG A 264 12.23 13.02 5.59
C ARG A 264 13.59 12.68 4.96
N PRO A 265 14.64 12.25 5.69
CA PRO A 265 15.92 11.89 5.08
C PRO A 265 15.82 10.77 4.02
N LEU A 266 14.83 9.89 4.11
CA LEU A 266 14.57 8.83 3.13
C LEU A 266 13.88 9.38 1.87
N TYR A 267 13.04 10.42 2.00
CA TYR A 267 12.49 11.14 0.84
C TYR A 267 13.58 11.98 0.15
N ASP A 268 14.43 12.67 0.92
CA ASP A 268 15.51 13.49 0.39
C ASP A 268 16.52 12.63 -0.39
N ALA A 269 16.93 11.48 0.18
CA ALA A 269 17.80 10.51 -0.50
C ALA A 269 17.17 9.88 -1.75
N LEU A 270 15.83 9.70 -1.78
CA LEU A 270 15.12 9.22 -2.97
C LEU A 270 15.13 10.26 -4.10
N HIS A 271 14.97 11.55 -3.75
CA HIS A 271 14.97 12.66 -4.70
C HIS A 271 16.36 13.01 -5.26
N ASP A 272 17.45 12.64 -4.58
CA ASP A 272 18.81 12.74 -5.13
C ASP A 272 19.11 11.67 -6.22
N MET A 273 18.33 10.58 -6.23
CA MET A 273 18.51 9.44 -7.15
C MET A 273 17.50 9.39 -8.30
N VAL A 274 16.32 9.98 -8.13
CA VAL A 274 15.19 9.86 -9.07
C VAL A 274 14.43 11.20 -9.18
N ASP A 275 14.10 11.60 -10.42
CA ASP A 275 13.37 12.84 -10.72
C ASP A 275 12.18 13.05 -9.78
N PHE A 276 11.98 14.26 -9.26
CA PHE A 276 10.92 14.58 -8.29
C PHE A 276 9.55 14.04 -8.70
N ASP A 277 9.12 14.29 -9.95
CA ASP A 277 7.84 13.81 -10.47
C ASP A 277 7.80 12.28 -10.70
N ARG A 278 8.95 11.63 -10.92
CA ARG A 278 9.03 10.18 -11.10
C ARG A 278 9.01 9.47 -9.75
N ALA A 279 9.79 9.95 -8.79
CA ALA A 279 9.74 9.52 -7.39
C ALA A 279 8.32 9.69 -6.83
N ARG A 280 7.69 10.86 -7.03
CA ARG A 280 6.30 11.12 -6.65
C ARG A 280 5.33 10.12 -7.29
N LYS A 281 5.41 9.88 -8.61
CA LYS A 281 4.56 8.87 -9.29
C LYS A 281 4.80 7.44 -8.77
N MET A 282 6.01 7.10 -8.34
CA MET A 282 6.34 5.77 -7.78
C MET A 282 5.83 5.62 -6.34
N LEU A 283 5.79 6.70 -5.55
CA LEU A 283 5.14 6.77 -4.24
C LEU A 283 3.61 6.73 -4.36
N GLU A 284 3.02 7.54 -5.25
CA GLU A 284 1.57 7.58 -5.53
C GLU A 284 1.01 6.24 -6.02
N ARG A 285 1.83 5.46 -6.75
CA ARG A 285 1.50 4.09 -7.20
C ARG A 285 1.84 3.00 -6.17
N GLY A 286 2.44 3.36 -5.03
CA GLY A 286 2.89 2.41 -4.01
C GLY A 286 4.02 1.47 -4.47
N THR A 287 4.70 1.76 -5.60
CA THR A 287 5.88 1.04 -6.10
C THR A 287 7.09 1.28 -5.20
N ILE A 288 7.17 2.47 -4.60
CA ILE A 288 8.00 2.75 -3.44
C ILE A 288 7.05 3.10 -2.29
N GLU A 289 7.28 2.53 -1.11
CA GLU A 289 6.60 2.89 0.15
C GLU A 289 7.62 3.42 1.14
N VAL A 290 7.29 4.49 1.86
CA VAL A 290 8.09 5.04 2.97
C VAL A 290 7.21 5.09 4.20
N ALA A 291 7.41 4.19 5.15
CA ALA A 291 6.48 3.96 6.26
C ALA A 291 7.20 3.66 7.60
N PRO A 292 6.59 3.97 8.76
CA PRO A 292 7.13 3.57 10.05
C PRO A 292 7.16 2.04 10.21
N LEU A 293 8.14 1.50 10.95
CA LEU A 293 8.31 0.04 11.17
C LEU A 293 7.06 -0.68 11.72
N ALA A 294 6.14 0.03 12.36
CA ALA A 294 4.84 -0.51 12.75
C ALA A 294 4.08 -1.12 11.55
N PHE A 295 4.07 -0.45 10.39
CA PHE A 295 3.30 -0.84 9.19
C PHE A 295 3.78 -2.16 8.53
N MET A 296 4.94 -2.68 8.93
CA MET A 296 5.36 -4.04 8.57
C MET A 296 4.48 -5.09 9.27
N ARG A 297 3.85 -4.74 10.40
CA ARG A 297 3.00 -5.65 11.21
C ARG A 297 1.62 -5.82 10.58
N GLY A 298 1.34 -7.04 10.13
CA GLY A 298 0.02 -7.68 10.20
C GLY A 298 -0.82 -7.69 8.93
N ARG A 299 -1.06 -8.90 8.39
CA ARG A 299 -1.95 -9.18 7.24
C ARG A 299 -2.49 -10.62 7.31
N ALA A 300 -2.72 -11.12 8.53
CA ALA A 300 -3.00 -12.53 8.82
C ALA A 300 -4.44 -12.76 9.27
N GLN A 301 -5.01 -13.91 8.91
CA GLN A 301 -6.33 -14.40 9.33
C GLN A 301 -6.19 -15.80 9.95
N PRO A 302 -7.13 -16.24 10.82
CA PRO A 302 -7.20 -17.62 11.29
C PRO A 302 -7.22 -18.64 10.15
N TYR A 303 -6.62 -19.83 10.32
CA TYR A 303 -6.55 -20.87 9.28
C TYR A 303 -7.91 -21.27 8.67
N PHE A 304 -9.00 -21.12 9.42
CA PHE A 304 -10.36 -21.47 9.00
C PHE A 304 -11.15 -20.31 8.34
N SER A 305 -10.62 -19.08 8.33
CA SER A 305 -11.26 -17.94 7.62
C SER A 305 -11.42 -18.25 6.14
N ARG A 306 -12.53 -17.83 5.53
CA ARG A 306 -12.87 -18.23 4.15
C ARG A 306 -12.37 -17.22 3.14
N VAL A 307 -11.62 -17.71 2.16
CA VAL A 307 -11.25 -16.98 0.94
C VAL A 307 -12.15 -17.46 -0.20
N LEU A 308 -12.55 -16.55 -1.07
CA LEU A 308 -13.34 -16.91 -2.26
C LEU A 308 -12.41 -17.36 -3.39
N THR A 309 -12.76 -18.46 -4.05
CA THR A 309 -12.12 -19.01 -5.25
C THR A 309 -13.16 -19.10 -6.39
N PRO A 310 -12.75 -19.34 -7.65
CA PRO A 310 -13.67 -19.48 -8.78
C PRO A 310 -14.74 -20.58 -8.59
N GLU A 311 -14.45 -21.57 -7.75
CA GLU A 311 -15.31 -22.72 -7.46
C GLU A 311 -16.17 -22.54 -6.20
N GLY A 312 -15.85 -21.58 -5.31
CA GLY A 312 -16.61 -21.33 -4.07
C GLY A 312 -15.76 -20.80 -2.91
N TRP A 313 -16.21 -21.02 -1.66
CA TRP A 313 -15.44 -20.63 -0.47
C TRP A 313 -14.50 -21.74 -0.02
N ARG A 314 -13.20 -21.44 0.15
CA ARG A 314 -12.19 -22.35 0.74
C ARG A 314 -11.58 -21.75 2.00
N PRO A 315 -11.22 -22.56 3.04
CA PRO A 315 -10.43 -22.08 4.17
C PRO A 315 -9.06 -21.56 3.70
N ILE A 316 -8.62 -20.41 4.19
CA ILE A 316 -7.32 -19.79 3.85
C ILE A 316 -6.14 -20.75 4.11
N GLY A 317 -6.23 -21.54 5.19
CA GLY A 317 -5.24 -22.57 5.55
C GLY A 317 -5.23 -23.81 4.66
N SER A 318 -6.20 -23.95 3.73
CA SER A 318 -6.25 -25.04 2.74
C SER A 318 -5.61 -24.66 1.40
N LEU A 319 -5.19 -23.40 1.23
CA LEU A 319 -4.62 -22.89 0.00
C LEU A 319 -3.15 -23.33 -0.17
N ARG A 320 -2.70 -23.38 -1.42
CA ARG A 320 -1.33 -23.70 -1.84
C ARG A 320 -0.88 -22.69 -2.90
N PRO A 321 0.44 -22.45 -3.07
CA PRO A 321 0.94 -21.72 -4.23
C PRO A 321 0.47 -22.41 -5.52
N GLY A 322 -0.13 -21.65 -6.44
CA GLY A 322 -0.77 -22.14 -7.66
C GLY A 322 -2.30 -22.26 -7.60
N ASP A 323 -2.93 -22.28 -6.40
CA ASP A 323 -4.38 -22.13 -6.29
C ASP A 323 -4.84 -20.75 -6.82
N SER A 324 -6.11 -20.62 -7.20
CA SER A 324 -6.70 -19.32 -7.57
C SER A 324 -7.67 -18.83 -6.49
N VAL A 325 -7.67 -17.52 -6.23
CA VAL A 325 -8.64 -16.82 -5.37
C VAL A 325 -9.22 -15.62 -6.11
N ILE A 326 -10.29 -15.02 -5.61
CA ILE A 326 -10.94 -13.86 -6.24
C ILE A 326 -10.32 -12.54 -5.76
N GLY A 327 -9.92 -11.68 -6.71
CA GLY A 327 -9.37 -10.35 -6.49
C GLY A 327 -10.43 -9.24 -6.34
N SER A 328 -9.98 -8.00 -6.11
CA SER A 328 -10.83 -6.80 -6.01
C SER A 328 -11.54 -6.40 -7.31
N ASP A 329 -11.07 -6.89 -8.46
CA ASP A 329 -11.70 -6.75 -9.77
C ASP A 329 -12.70 -7.87 -10.09
N GLY A 330 -12.99 -8.74 -9.12
CA GLY A 330 -13.89 -9.87 -9.24
C GLY A 330 -13.28 -11.10 -9.91
N ARG A 331 -12.02 -11.07 -10.36
CA ARG A 331 -11.43 -12.14 -11.18
C ARG A 331 -10.57 -13.11 -10.39
N ALA A 332 -10.37 -14.29 -10.99
CA ALA A 332 -9.38 -15.24 -10.55
C ALA A 332 -7.96 -14.61 -10.58
N THR A 333 -7.24 -14.72 -9.48
CA THR A 333 -5.85 -14.31 -9.32
C THR A 333 -5.07 -15.40 -8.58
N ALA A 334 -3.87 -15.70 -9.06
CA ALA A 334 -3.08 -16.83 -8.55
C ALA A 334 -2.54 -16.53 -7.14
N VAL A 335 -2.66 -17.51 -6.25
CA VAL A 335 -1.97 -17.55 -4.96
C VAL A 335 -0.49 -17.84 -5.23
N LEU A 336 0.36 -16.85 -4.99
CA LEU A 336 1.80 -16.92 -5.21
C LEU A 336 2.56 -17.37 -3.95
N GLY A 337 1.88 -17.63 -2.84
CA GLY A 337 2.52 -18.01 -1.57
C GLY A 337 1.53 -18.12 -0.42
N VAL A 338 1.80 -19.04 0.52
CA VAL A 338 1.01 -19.27 1.73
C VAL A 338 1.98 -19.41 2.89
N PHE A 339 1.78 -18.60 3.93
CA PHE A 339 2.78 -18.39 4.99
C PHE A 339 2.11 -18.52 6.37
N PRO A 340 2.48 -19.54 7.17
CA PRO A 340 2.13 -19.61 8.58
C PRO A 340 2.52 -18.32 9.32
N GLN A 341 1.71 -17.93 10.31
CA GLN A 341 1.93 -16.74 11.12
C GLN A 341 1.90 -17.01 12.63
N GLY A 342 1.64 -18.26 13.03
CA GLY A 342 1.51 -18.68 14.42
C GLY A 342 0.30 -18.07 15.14
N VAL A 343 0.23 -18.31 16.44
CA VAL A 343 -0.79 -17.76 17.33
C VAL A 343 -0.71 -16.23 17.38
N LYS A 344 -1.85 -15.55 17.21
CA LYS A 344 -2.00 -14.10 17.33
C LYS A 344 -3.33 -13.73 17.98
N GLU A 345 -3.38 -12.56 18.61
CA GLU A 345 -4.62 -11.92 19.01
C GLU A 345 -5.45 -11.57 17.76
N VAL A 346 -6.69 -12.07 17.71
CA VAL A 346 -7.64 -11.94 16.61
C VAL A 346 -8.86 -11.15 17.03
N PHE A 347 -9.32 -10.32 16.11
CA PHE A 347 -10.50 -9.48 16.22
C PHE A 347 -11.49 -9.81 15.11
N ARG A 348 -12.79 -9.68 15.42
CA ARG A 348 -13.87 -9.66 14.44
C ARG A 348 -14.04 -8.23 13.95
N VAL A 349 -13.86 -8.01 12.65
CA VAL A 349 -14.17 -6.73 12.01
C VAL A 349 -15.55 -6.85 11.37
N VAL A 350 -16.48 -6.01 11.83
CA VAL A 350 -17.89 -6.03 11.42
C VAL A 350 -18.21 -4.80 10.59
N ALA A 351 -18.79 -5.03 9.41
CA ALA A 351 -19.28 -4.00 8.52
C ALA A 351 -20.75 -3.62 8.81
N GLN A 352 -21.11 -2.39 8.46
CA GLN A 352 -22.45 -1.80 8.64
C GLN A 352 -23.60 -2.61 7.99
N ASP A 353 -23.31 -3.43 6.98
CA ASP A 353 -24.29 -4.33 6.35
C ASP A 353 -24.37 -5.72 7.01
N GLY A 354 -23.73 -5.89 8.17
CA GLY A 354 -23.71 -7.14 8.96
C GLY A 354 -22.71 -8.19 8.46
N GLY A 355 -21.92 -7.90 7.43
CA GLY A 355 -20.83 -8.79 7.02
C GLY A 355 -19.65 -8.73 7.99
N SER A 356 -18.96 -9.83 8.25
CA SER A 356 -17.77 -9.82 9.13
C SER A 356 -16.71 -10.84 8.72
N THR A 357 -15.45 -10.55 9.05
CA THR A 357 -14.35 -11.51 8.99
C THR A 357 -13.47 -11.43 10.24
N LEU A 358 -12.55 -12.38 10.37
CA LEU A 358 -11.57 -12.45 11.46
C LEU A 358 -10.19 -12.03 10.96
N ALA A 359 -9.51 -11.19 11.73
CA ALA A 359 -8.24 -10.58 11.36
C ALA A 359 -7.35 -10.38 12.60
N CYS A 360 -6.03 -10.53 12.46
CA CYS A 360 -5.11 -10.24 13.57
C CYS A 360 -5.14 -8.75 13.97
N GLY A 361 -4.70 -8.44 15.19
CA GLY A 361 -4.71 -7.07 15.72
C GLY A 361 -4.00 -6.05 14.82
N GLU A 362 -2.91 -6.44 14.16
CA GLU A 362 -2.17 -5.54 13.28
C GLU A 362 -2.62 -5.64 11.81
N HIS A 363 -3.68 -6.40 11.48
CA HIS A 363 -4.09 -6.64 10.09
C HIS A 363 -4.41 -5.32 9.35
N LEU A 364 -3.71 -5.05 8.24
CA LEU A 364 -3.89 -3.82 7.47
C LEU A 364 -5.16 -3.83 6.61
N TRP A 365 -5.93 -2.75 6.72
CA TRP A 365 -7.13 -2.47 5.95
C TRP A 365 -6.94 -1.23 5.08
N SER A 366 -7.22 -1.37 3.79
CA SER A 366 -7.41 -0.23 2.90
C SER A 366 -8.76 0.42 3.23
N VAL A 367 -8.75 1.67 3.71
CA VAL A 367 -9.96 2.40 4.10
C VAL A 367 -9.91 3.87 3.73
N SER A 368 -11.05 4.41 3.32
CA SER A 368 -11.21 5.84 2.98
C SER A 368 -12.08 6.53 4.03
N THR A 369 -11.68 7.73 4.50
CA THR A 369 -12.58 8.54 5.34
C THR A 369 -13.44 9.49 4.49
N PRO A 370 -14.58 10.00 5.03
CA PRO A 370 -15.36 11.07 4.39
C PRO A 370 -14.59 12.37 4.18
N ALA A 371 -13.42 12.56 4.80
CA ALA A 371 -12.53 13.69 4.52
C ALA A 371 -11.56 13.38 3.37
N ASP A 372 -11.02 12.16 3.30
CA ASP A 372 -10.11 11.74 2.25
C ASP A 372 -10.82 11.67 0.89
N ARG A 373 -12.01 11.05 0.81
CA ARG A 373 -12.84 11.05 -0.42
C ARG A 373 -13.16 12.46 -0.94
N ARG A 374 -13.52 13.40 -0.06
CA ARG A 374 -13.82 14.80 -0.45
C ARG A 374 -12.61 15.58 -0.94
N ARG A 375 -11.39 15.11 -0.65
CA ARG A 375 -10.13 15.72 -1.08
C ARG A 375 -9.44 14.93 -2.21
N GLY A 376 -10.10 13.90 -2.76
CA GLY A 376 -9.51 13.04 -3.79
C GLY A 376 -8.29 12.25 -3.33
N LYS A 377 -8.07 12.09 -2.01
CA LYS A 377 -6.92 11.35 -1.47
C LYS A 377 -7.09 9.84 -1.73
N PRO A 378 -5.99 9.08 -1.93
CA PRO A 378 -6.04 7.63 -1.98
C PRO A 378 -6.50 7.04 -0.63
N PRO A 379 -6.96 5.77 -0.61
CA PRO A 379 -7.25 5.06 0.62
C PRO A 379 -6.04 5.03 1.57
N ARG A 380 -6.31 5.12 2.87
CA ARG A 380 -5.30 4.90 3.92
C ARG A 380 -5.16 3.41 4.18
N GLN A 381 -3.94 2.96 4.46
CA GLN A 381 -3.71 1.66 5.09
C GLN A 381 -3.70 1.86 6.60
N LEU A 382 -4.56 1.17 7.35
CA LEU A 382 -4.67 1.26 8.81
C LEU A 382 -4.78 -0.13 9.44
N GLU A 383 -4.16 -0.36 10.59
CA GLU A 383 -4.27 -1.63 11.31
C GLU A 383 -5.69 -1.83 11.92
N THR A 384 -6.10 -3.08 12.17
CA THR A 384 -7.32 -3.39 12.94
C THR A 384 -7.34 -2.69 14.30
N ARG A 385 -6.26 -2.84 15.10
CA ARG A 385 -6.09 -2.20 16.42
C ARG A 385 -6.12 -0.68 16.32
N GLU A 386 -5.50 -0.11 15.30
CA GLU A 386 -5.52 1.33 15.05
C GLU A 386 -6.95 1.88 14.93
N MET A 387 -7.86 1.14 14.28
CA MET A 387 -9.24 1.57 14.08
C MET A 387 -10.12 1.46 15.34
N ILE A 388 -9.71 0.69 16.36
CA ILE A 388 -10.45 0.50 17.62
C ILE A 388 -10.68 1.85 18.31
N GLY A 389 -11.87 2.03 18.91
CA GLY A 389 -12.27 3.26 19.60
C GLY A 389 -12.50 4.48 18.71
N ARG A 390 -12.04 4.48 17.46
CA ARG A 390 -12.10 5.63 16.53
C ARG A 390 -13.00 5.42 15.29
N LEU A 391 -13.89 4.42 15.32
CA LEU A 391 -14.76 3.99 14.20
C LEU A 391 -15.81 5.02 13.75
N ARG A 392 -16.15 6.00 14.58
CA ARG A 392 -17.13 7.06 14.27
C ARG A 392 -16.53 8.46 14.42
N CYS A 393 -17.10 9.41 13.70
CA CYS A 393 -16.79 10.83 13.78
C CYS A 393 -18.10 11.60 13.94
N ALA A 394 -18.36 12.11 15.15
CA ALA A 394 -19.70 12.48 15.59
C ALA A 394 -20.72 11.38 15.25
N HIS A 395 -21.77 11.69 14.50
CA HIS A 395 -22.83 10.76 14.12
C HIS A 395 -22.50 9.86 12.90
N GLN A 396 -21.37 10.07 12.22
CA GLN A 396 -21.02 9.38 10.96
C GLN A 396 -20.01 8.25 11.20
N HIS A 397 -20.03 7.21 10.36
CA HIS A 397 -18.97 6.20 10.32
C HIS A 397 -17.69 6.80 9.71
N ARG A 398 -16.52 6.39 10.21
CA ARG A 398 -15.23 6.99 9.83
C ARG A 398 -14.50 6.26 8.72
N PHE A 399 -14.54 4.92 8.69
CA PHE A 399 -13.72 4.10 7.79
C PHE A 399 -14.60 3.36 6.78
N GLU A 400 -14.52 3.79 5.52
CA GLU A 400 -15.18 3.13 4.39
C GLU A 400 -14.24 2.08 3.79
N LEU A 401 -14.70 0.83 3.73
CA LEU A 401 -14.02 -0.29 3.10
C LEU A 401 -14.20 -0.24 1.57
N PRO A 402 -13.23 -0.71 0.77
CA PRO A 402 -13.43 -0.95 -0.65
C PRO A 402 -14.51 -2.01 -0.88
N LEU A 403 -15.16 -1.90 -2.04
CA LEU A 403 -16.06 -2.91 -2.60
C LEU A 403 -15.43 -3.45 -3.88
N LEU A 404 -15.88 -4.64 -4.28
CA LEU A 404 -15.59 -5.22 -5.58
C LEU A 404 -15.86 -4.21 -6.71
N SER A 405 -14.87 -3.99 -7.57
CA SER A 405 -14.98 -3.03 -8.70
C SER A 405 -15.73 -3.61 -9.91
N ARG A 406 -15.92 -4.94 -9.95
CA ARG A 406 -16.81 -5.68 -10.85
C ARG A 406 -17.41 -6.88 -10.10
N PRO A 407 -18.51 -7.49 -10.60
CA PRO A 407 -19.00 -8.76 -10.08
C PRO A 407 -17.93 -9.84 -10.07
N VAL A 408 -18.02 -10.78 -9.12
CA VAL A 408 -17.17 -11.98 -9.10
C VAL A 408 -17.39 -12.79 -10.38
N GLU A 409 -16.31 -13.21 -11.04
CA GLU A 409 -16.32 -14.14 -12.16
C GLU A 409 -16.10 -15.57 -11.60
N PHE A 410 -17.20 -16.31 -11.41
CA PHE A 410 -17.21 -17.76 -11.15
C PHE A 410 -17.28 -18.53 -12.48
N ASP A 411 -16.95 -19.83 -12.46
CA ASP A 411 -17.15 -20.73 -13.60
C ASP A 411 -18.57 -20.61 -14.17
N ALA A 412 -18.69 -20.36 -15.48
CA ALA A 412 -19.98 -20.39 -16.15
C ALA A 412 -20.45 -21.84 -16.34
N ARG A 413 -21.70 -22.13 -15.93
CA ARG A 413 -22.31 -23.47 -16.01
C ARG A 413 -23.75 -23.35 -16.48
N ASP A 414 -24.20 -24.27 -17.34
CA ASP A 414 -25.59 -24.31 -17.78
C ASP A 414 -26.54 -24.60 -16.61
N VAL A 415 -27.75 -24.05 -16.69
CA VAL A 415 -28.78 -24.14 -15.64
C VAL A 415 -30.07 -24.73 -16.20
N PRO A 416 -30.75 -25.64 -15.47
CA PRO A 416 -31.89 -26.41 -15.99
C PRO A 416 -33.22 -25.63 -16.05
N MET A 417 -33.20 -24.33 -15.71
CA MET A 417 -34.30 -23.37 -15.81
C MET A 417 -33.68 -21.99 -16.06
N ASP A 418 -34.36 -21.12 -16.81
CA ASP A 418 -33.92 -19.72 -16.90
C ASP A 418 -33.85 -19.09 -15.49
N PRO A 419 -32.77 -18.38 -15.15
CA PRO A 419 -32.61 -17.78 -13.83
C PRO A 419 -33.71 -16.77 -13.46
N TYR A 420 -34.24 -15.99 -14.40
CA TYR A 420 -35.32 -15.05 -14.10
C TYR A 420 -36.64 -15.78 -13.83
N ALA A 421 -36.97 -16.80 -14.62
CA ALA A 421 -38.11 -17.71 -14.37
C ALA A 421 -38.01 -18.38 -12.99
N LEU A 422 -36.82 -18.87 -12.62
CA LEU A 422 -36.58 -19.41 -11.29
C LEU A 422 -36.78 -18.35 -10.21
N GLY A 423 -36.30 -17.12 -10.43
CA GLY A 423 -36.48 -16.02 -9.49
C GLY A 423 -37.94 -15.68 -9.21
N LEU A 424 -38.76 -15.61 -10.26
CA LEU A 424 -40.21 -15.43 -10.15
C LEU A 424 -40.86 -16.59 -9.36
N LEU A 425 -40.45 -17.84 -9.62
CA LEU A 425 -40.93 -19.01 -8.89
C LEU A 425 -40.44 -19.08 -7.44
N LEU A 426 -39.28 -18.50 -7.12
CA LEU A 426 -38.79 -18.36 -5.74
C LEU A 426 -39.56 -17.29 -4.94
N GLY A 427 -40.16 -16.31 -5.61
CA GLY A 427 -41.15 -15.41 -5.03
C GLY A 427 -42.58 -15.99 -4.99
N ASP A 428 -43.43 -15.54 -5.92
CA ASP A 428 -44.86 -15.84 -6.01
C ASP A 428 -45.21 -17.30 -6.45
N GLY A 429 -44.20 -18.15 -6.70
CA GLY A 429 -44.41 -19.56 -7.05
C GLY A 429 -44.83 -20.46 -5.88
N CYS A 430 -45.89 -21.25 -6.05
CA CYS A 430 -46.27 -22.34 -5.15
C CYS A 430 -45.70 -23.66 -5.66
N ILE A 431 -44.58 -24.09 -5.05
CA ILE A 431 -43.75 -25.21 -5.51
C ILE A 431 -43.75 -26.40 -4.53
N THR A 432 -44.85 -26.59 -3.80
CA THR A 432 -44.97 -27.57 -2.69
C THR A 432 -44.99 -29.05 -3.11
N GLY A 433 -44.87 -29.37 -4.40
CA GLY A 433 -44.86 -30.74 -4.94
C GLY A 433 -46.19 -31.52 -4.87
N LYS A 434 -47.18 -31.03 -4.12
CA LYS A 434 -48.50 -31.68 -3.92
C LYS A 434 -49.43 -31.61 -5.13
N THR A 435 -49.22 -30.63 -5.99
CA THR A 435 -49.97 -30.38 -7.23
C THR A 435 -48.98 -29.91 -8.31
N THR A 436 -49.46 -29.77 -9.54
CA THR A 436 -48.81 -28.92 -10.55
C THR A 436 -48.43 -27.56 -9.93
N PRO A 437 -47.22 -27.02 -10.22
CA PRO A 437 -46.82 -25.70 -9.77
C PRO A 437 -47.81 -24.61 -10.19
N THR A 438 -48.00 -23.62 -9.31
CA THR A 438 -48.80 -22.43 -9.60
C THR A 438 -47.99 -21.17 -9.36
N PHE A 439 -48.36 -20.07 -10.02
CA PHE A 439 -47.79 -18.75 -9.85
C PHE A 439 -48.93 -17.77 -9.56
N THR A 440 -48.82 -16.96 -8.51
CA THR A 440 -49.93 -16.11 -8.05
C THR A 440 -49.55 -14.65 -8.18
N THR A 441 -50.08 -13.96 -9.21
CA THR A 441 -49.78 -12.54 -9.44
C THR A 441 -50.97 -11.77 -10.03
N ALA A 442 -50.97 -10.45 -9.83
CA ALA A 442 -51.86 -9.51 -10.50
C ALA A 442 -51.22 -8.85 -11.74
N ASP A 443 -49.88 -8.92 -11.87
CA ASP A 443 -49.14 -8.29 -12.96
C ASP A 443 -49.10 -9.18 -14.21
N ALA A 444 -49.86 -8.81 -15.24
CA ALA A 444 -49.88 -9.54 -16.51
C ALA A 444 -48.50 -9.61 -17.20
N GLU A 445 -47.65 -8.60 -17.00
CA GLU A 445 -46.27 -8.57 -17.51
C GLU A 445 -45.42 -9.71 -16.91
N LEU A 446 -45.59 -10.04 -15.63
CA LEU A 446 -44.91 -11.17 -14.98
C LEU A 446 -45.38 -12.53 -15.53
N VAL A 447 -46.68 -12.64 -15.86
CA VAL A 447 -47.23 -13.86 -16.50
C VAL A 447 -46.60 -14.07 -17.87
N LEU A 448 -46.61 -13.03 -18.71
CA LEU A 448 -46.04 -13.09 -20.07
C LEU A 448 -44.53 -13.35 -20.07
N MET A 449 -43.78 -12.77 -19.11
CA MET A 449 -42.36 -13.07 -18.97
C MET A 449 -42.13 -14.50 -18.49
N LEU A 450 -42.84 -14.98 -17.45
CA LEU A 450 -42.66 -16.34 -16.96
C LEU A 450 -43.06 -17.41 -17.99
N GLU A 451 -44.07 -17.14 -18.80
CA GLU A 451 -44.48 -17.99 -19.93
C GLU A 451 -43.39 -18.02 -21.02
N ARG A 452 -42.83 -16.86 -21.41
CA ARG A 452 -41.72 -16.77 -22.37
C ARG A 452 -40.48 -17.56 -21.93
N GLU A 453 -40.02 -17.35 -20.69
CA GLU A 453 -38.76 -17.94 -20.22
C GLU A 453 -38.89 -19.45 -19.89
N LEU A 454 -40.11 -20.01 -19.86
CA LEU A 454 -40.36 -21.45 -19.61
C LEU A 454 -40.66 -22.27 -20.87
N GLY A 455 -40.94 -21.65 -22.02
CA GLY A 455 -41.09 -22.33 -23.31
C GLY A 455 -42.33 -23.23 -23.41
N ASP A 456 -42.17 -24.53 -23.20
CA ASP A 456 -43.21 -25.56 -23.37
C ASP A 456 -44.31 -25.55 -22.28
N VAL A 457 -44.54 -24.40 -21.63
CA VAL A 457 -45.39 -24.25 -20.44
C VAL A 457 -46.35 -23.06 -20.56
N GLU A 458 -47.63 -23.34 -20.77
CA GLU A 458 -48.73 -22.37 -20.69
C GLU A 458 -49.06 -22.01 -19.22
N LEU A 459 -49.26 -20.71 -18.93
CA LEU A 459 -49.69 -20.21 -17.63
C LEU A 459 -51.21 -20.02 -17.60
N VAL A 460 -51.96 -21.10 -17.41
CA VAL A 460 -53.42 -21.00 -17.47
C VAL A 460 -54.03 -20.56 -16.15
N ARG A 461 -54.71 -19.41 -16.21
CA ARG A 461 -55.45 -18.81 -15.10
C ARG A 461 -56.48 -19.78 -14.52
N LYS A 462 -56.43 -19.99 -13.20
CA LYS A 462 -57.31 -20.90 -12.45
C LYS A 462 -58.41 -20.15 -11.72
N THR A 463 -58.04 -19.19 -10.87
CA THR A 463 -58.96 -18.40 -10.03
C THR A 463 -58.31 -17.09 -9.62
N GLY A 464 -58.96 -15.95 -9.85
CA GLY A 464 -58.46 -14.64 -9.41
C GLY A 464 -57.09 -14.31 -10.01
N THR A 465 -56.05 -14.33 -9.18
CA THR A 465 -54.64 -14.10 -9.52
C THR A 465 -53.80 -15.40 -9.63
N ASP A 466 -54.40 -16.57 -9.41
CA ASP A 466 -53.69 -17.85 -9.43
C ASP A 466 -53.62 -18.43 -10.86
N TYR A 467 -52.42 -18.70 -11.37
CA TYR A 467 -52.13 -19.35 -12.65
C TYR A 467 -51.52 -20.73 -12.42
N THR A 468 -51.90 -21.74 -13.20
CA THR A 468 -51.33 -23.10 -13.15
C THR A 468 -50.41 -23.32 -14.33
N LEU A 469 -49.14 -23.64 -14.06
CA LEU A 469 -48.13 -23.88 -15.09
C LEU A 469 -48.36 -25.26 -15.71
N ARG A 470 -48.93 -25.33 -16.91
CA ARG A 470 -49.26 -26.58 -17.61
C ARG A 470 -48.34 -26.80 -18.80
N HIS A 471 -47.95 -28.04 -19.05
CA HIS A 471 -47.20 -28.37 -20.27
C HIS A 471 -48.13 -28.26 -21.47
N VAL A 472 -47.71 -27.61 -22.56
CA VAL A 472 -48.59 -27.29 -23.71
C VAL A 472 -49.20 -28.55 -24.35
N GLY A 473 -48.45 -29.66 -24.43
CA GLY A 473 -48.97 -30.96 -24.88
C GLY A 473 -49.70 -31.80 -23.82
N GLY A 474 -49.91 -31.28 -22.60
CA GLY A 474 -50.32 -32.03 -21.40
C GLY A 474 -51.83 -32.12 -21.16
N GLY A 475 -52.61 -32.64 -22.11
CA GLY A 475 -54.07 -32.70 -22.04
C GLY A 475 -54.68 -33.84 -21.19
N ARG A 476 -55.91 -33.65 -20.68
CA ARG A 476 -56.71 -34.75 -20.10
C ARG A 476 -57.14 -35.72 -21.20
N GLY A 477 -56.70 -36.98 -21.09
CA GLY A 477 -56.99 -38.06 -22.05
C GLY A 477 -55.83 -38.39 -23.00
N GLY A 478 -54.75 -37.60 -22.99
CA GLY A 478 -53.53 -37.88 -23.76
C GLY A 478 -52.48 -38.68 -22.98
N LEU A 479 -51.30 -38.84 -23.61
CA LEU A 479 -50.12 -39.43 -23.01
C LEU A 479 -49.70 -38.64 -21.75
N ARG A 480 -49.25 -39.34 -20.68
CA ARG A 480 -48.80 -38.70 -19.43
C ARG A 480 -47.40 -38.06 -19.58
N ILE A 481 -47.31 -36.93 -20.28
CA ILE A 481 -46.09 -36.13 -20.35
C ILE A 481 -45.80 -35.51 -18.97
N PRO A 482 -44.60 -35.71 -18.38
CA PRO A 482 -44.20 -35.02 -17.16
C PRO A 482 -44.13 -33.50 -17.38
N ASN A 483 -44.65 -32.72 -16.44
CA ASN A 483 -44.52 -31.27 -16.47
C ASN A 483 -43.04 -30.87 -16.26
N PRO A 484 -42.39 -30.14 -17.20
CA PRO A 484 -40.93 -29.92 -17.15
C PRO A 484 -40.52 -29.10 -15.92
N VAL A 485 -41.29 -28.07 -15.56
CA VAL A 485 -41.06 -27.27 -14.34
C VAL A 485 -41.12 -28.14 -13.08
N THR A 486 -42.02 -29.13 -13.03
CA THR A 486 -42.10 -30.11 -11.92
C THR A 486 -40.89 -31.04 -11.88
N VAL A 487 -40.32 -31.41 -13.04
CA VAL A 487 -39.09 -32.22 -13.12
C VAL A 487 -37.89 -31.40 -12.66
N THR A 488 -37.70 -30.19 -13.21
CA THR A 488 -36.58 -29.31 -12.82
C THR A 488 -36.65 -28.91 -11.35
N LEU A 489 -37.82 -28.53 -10.82
CA LEU A 489 -37.96 -28.19 -9.40
C LEU A 489 -37.65 -29.38 -8.46
N ARG A 490 -37.75 -30.63 -8.94
CA ARG A 490 -37.28 -31.81 -8.18
C ARG A 490 -35.77 -31.97 -8.28
N GLY A 491 -35.20 -31.82 -9.47
CA GLY A 491 -33.73 -31.86 -9.67
C GLY A 491 -32.97 -30.74 -8.94
N LEU A 492 -33.63 -29.60 -8.70
CA LEU A 492 -33.12 -28.48 -7.91
C LEU A 492 -33.46 -28.58 -6.40
N GLU A 493 -34.08 -29.67 -5.93
CA GLU A 493 -34.53 -29.90 -4.55
C GLU A 493 -35.55 -28.88 -3.99
N LEU A 494 -36.09 -28.01 -4.84
CA LEU A 494 -37.06 -26.96 -4.47
C LEU A 494 -38.51 -27.50 -4.32
N SER A 495 -38.82 -28.63 -4.96
CA SER A 495 -40.13 -29.30 -4.94
C SER A 495 -40.48 -29.80 -3.53
N GLY A 496 -41.34 -29.06 -2.82
CA GLY A 496 -41.73 -29.33 -1.43
C GLY A 496 -41.51 -28.14 -0.50
N THR A 497 -40.69 -27.16 -0.91
CA THR A 497 -40.42 -25.94 -0.15
C THR A 497 -41.66 -25.06 0.02
N ARG A 498 -41.59 -24.14 1.00
CA ARG A 498 -42.62 -23.14 1.35
C ARG A 498 -41.94 -21.77 1.51
N SER A 499 -42.69 -20.69 1.68
CA SER A 499 -42.16 -19.31 1.83
C SER A 499 -41.10 -19.13 2.93
N HIS A 500 -41.01 -20.06 3.90
CA HIS A 500 -40.01 -20.07 4.98
C HIS A 500 -38.91 -21.14 4.82
N THR A 501 -38.91 -21.91 3.73
CA THR A 501 -37.88 -22.93 3.42
C THR A 501 -37.38 -22.91 1.96
N LYS A 502 -37.90 -22.04 1.09
CA LYS A 502 -37.29 -21.75 -0.22
C LYS A 502 -35.84 -21.28 -0.08
N PHE A 503 -35.04 -21.53 -1.11
CA PHE A 503 -33.62 -21.17 -1.20
C PHE A 503 -33.21 -21.03 -2.67
N VAL A 504 -32.01 -20.50 -2.93
CA VAL A 504 -31.37 -20.54 -4.24
C VAL A 504 -30.46 -21.77 -4.33
N PRO A 505 -30.58 -22.64 -5.35
CA PRO A 505 -29.64 -23.73 -5.55
C PRO A 505 -28.24 -23.23 -5.89
N ASP A 506 -27.21 -23.85 -5.30
CA ASP A 506 -25.82 -23.39 -5.37
C ASP A 506 -25.29 -23.19 -6.80
N MET A 507 -25.79 -23.96 -7.79
CA MET A 507 -25.45 -23.79 -9.22
C MET A 507 -25.92 -22.48 -9.87
N TYR A 508 -26.73 -21.67 -9.18
CA TYR A 508 -27.08 -20.30 -9.58
C TYR A 508 -26.33 -19.25 -8.74
N LEU A 509 -25.86 -19.62 -7.53
CA LEU A 509 -25.02 -18.76 -6.69
C LEU A 509 -23.58 -18.72 -7.23
N TYR A 510 -22.96 -19.88 -7.43
CA TYR A 510 -21.58 -20.01 -7.93
C TYR A 510 -21.59 -20.17 -9.45
N ASN A 511 -22.01 -19.10 -10.14
CA ASN A 511 -22.15 -19.07 -11.60
C ASN A 511 -21.98 -17.64 -12.15
N ALA A 512 -22.00 -17.49 -13.48
CA ALA A 512 -21.76 -16.24 -14.20
C ALA A 512 -22.58 -15.04 -13.68
N PRO A 513 -22.03 -13.80 -13.69
CA PRO A 513 -22.72 -12.61 -13.17
C PRO A 513 -24.13 -12.37 -13.72
N TRP A 514 -24.35 -12.68 -15.00
CA TRP A 514 -25.65 -12.48 -15.65
C TRP A 514 -26.72 -13.46 -15.16
N ILE A 515 -26.35 -14.70 -14.80
CA ILE A 515 -27.27 -15.69 -14.20
C ILE A 515 -27.71 -15.20 -12.82
N ARG A 516 -26.77 -14.75 -11.98
CA ARG A 516 -27.08 -14.17 -10.66
C ARG A 516 -27.93 -12.91 -10.75
N LEU A 517 -27.62 -12.00 -11.69
CA LEU A 517 -28.39 -10.78 -11.87
C LEU A 517 -29.82 -11.07 -12.37
N ALA A 518 -29.98 -11.99 -13.33
CA ALA A 518 -31.30 -12.43 -13.81
C ALA A 518 -32.14 -13.09 -12.69
N LEU A 519 -31.53 -13.94 -11.88
CA LEU A 519 -32.19 -14.55 -10.72
C LEU A 519 -32.62 -13.51 -9.69
N LEU A 520 -31.72 -12.58 -9.35
CA LEU A 520 -32.02 -11.50 -8.43
C LEU A 520 -33.14 -10.59 -8.97
N GLN A 521 -33.13 -10.26 -10.27
CA GLN A 521 -34.21 -9.53 -10.94
C GLN A 521 -35.56 -10.23 -10.78
N GLY A 522 -35.63 -11.56 -10.94
CA GLY A 522 -36.89 -12.31 -10.76
C GLY A 522 -37.42 -12.24 -9.33
N ILE A 523 -36.52 -12.45 -8.35
CA ILE A 523 -36.85 -12.34 -6.91
C ILE A 523 -37.30 -10.91 -6.53
N LEU A 524 -36.72 -9.90 -7.17
CA LEU A 524 -37.08 -8.49 -6.96
C LEU A 524 -38.35 -8.07 -7.71
N ASP A 525 -38.67 -8.71 -8.83
CA ASP A 525 -39.84 -8.44 -9.64
C ASP A 525 -41.14 -9.05 -9.08
N THR A 526 -41.06 -10.03 -8.16
CA THR A 526 -42.17 -10.41 -7.26
C THR A 526 -42.17 -9.58 -5.97
N ASP A 527 -41.42 -10.01 -4.94
CA ASP A 527 -41.48 -9.59 -3.54
C ASP A 527 -40.54 -8.41 -3.21
N GLY A 528 -39.77 -7.94 -4.20
CA GLY A 528 -38.97 -6.73 -4.11
C GLY A 528 -39.70 -5.48 -4.61
N GLY A 529 -39.07 -4.32 -4.47
CA GLY A 529 -39.53 -3.09 -5.12
C GLY A 529 -38.70 -1.85 -4.80
N PRO A 530 -38.85 -0.78 -5.60
CA PRO A 530 -38.28 0.53 -5.31
C PRO A 530 -39.04 1.20 -4.15
N VAL A 531 -38.32 1.55 -3.09
CA VAL A 531 -38.81 2.37 -1.98
C VAL A 531 -38.46 3.82 -2.27
N LEU A 532 -39.46 4.60 -2.63
CA LEU A 532 -39.35 6.03 -2.92
C LEU A 532 -39.43 6.84 -1.62
N GLN A 533 -38.58 7.86 -1.49
CA GLN A 533 -38.63 8.82 -0.39
C GLN A 533 -38.18 10.20 -0.89
N ASP A 534 -38.92 11.25 -0.53
CA ASP A 534 -38.62 12.62 -0.97
C ASP A 534 -37.16 13.02 -0.67
N ARG A 535 -36.53 13.69 -1.65
CA ARG A 535 -35.15 14.19 -1.63
C ARG A 535 -34.09 13.14 -1.21
N ARG A 536 -34.31 11.84 -1.46
CA ARG A 536 -33.36 10.76 -1.15
C ARG A 536 -33.23 9.78 -2.31
N SER A 537 -32.05 9.17 -2.44
CA SER A 537 -31.81 8.05 -3.36
C SER A 537 -32.84 6.95 -3.13
N CYS A 538 -33.39 6.38 -4.21
CA CYS A 538 -34.22 5.18 -4.15
C CYS A 538 -33.51 4.07 -3.34
N ARG A 539 -34.27 3.17 -2.74
CA ARG A 539 -33.72 1.93 -2.16
C ARG A 539 -34.46 0.75 -2.76
N ILE A 540 -33.74 -0.30 -3.09
CA ILE A 540 -34.39 -1.58 -3.40
C ILE A 540 -34.69 -2.23 -2.05
N GLN A 541 -35.94 -2.63 -1.81
CA GLN A 541 -36.30 -3.41 -0.63
C GLN A 541 -36.90 -4.75 -1.06
N TYR A 542 -36.48 -5.82 -0.40
CA TYR A 542 -37.02 -7.18 -0.53
C TYR A 542 -37.43 -7.68 0.86
N THR A 543 -38.41 -8.58 0.96
CA THR A 543 -38.76 -9.24 2.23
C THR A 543 -39.10 -10.70 2.02
N THR A 544 -38.57 -11.57 2.89
CA THR A 544 -38.83 -13.01 2.87
C THR A 544 -39.08 -13.57 4.26
N THR A 545 -39.76 -14.72 4.35
CA THR A 545 -39.87 -15.51 5.59
C THR A 545 -38.86 -16.66 5.67
N SER A 546 -38.06 -16.89 4.62
CA SER A 546 -37.01 -17.92 4.62
C SER A 546 -35.67 -17.34 5.06
N PRO A 547 -35.04 -17.86 6.14
CA PRO A 547 -33.71 -17.41 6.54
C PRO A 547 -32.63 -17.84 5.54
N ARG A 548 -32.81 -18.95 4.81
CA ARG A 548 -31.86 -19.36 3.75
C ARG A 548 -31.97 -18.43 2.55
N LEU A 549 -33.17 -18.20 2.00
CA LEU A 549 -33.36 -17.27 0.87
C LEU A 549 -32.93 -15.83 1.19
N ARG A 550 -33.02 -15.41 2.46
CA ARG A 550 -32.42 -14.16 2.94
C ARG A 550 -30.91 -14.14 2.70
N ASP A 551 -30.19 -15.16 3.16
CA ASP A 551 -28.73 -15.25 3.03
C ASP A 551 -28.30 -15.45 1.57
N ASP A 552 -29.07 -16.22 0.81
CA ASP A 552 -28.88 -16.41 -0.63
C ASP A 552 -28.99 -15.07 -1.39
N VAL A 553 -29.99 -14.24 -1.08
CA VAL A 553 -30.14 -12.89 -1.68
C VAL A 553 -29.04 -11.94 -1.22
N VAL A 554 -28.58 -12.03 0.03
CA VAL A 554 -27.39 -11.28 0.49
C VAL A 554 -26.13 -11.71 -0.29
N PHE A 555 -25.94 -13.01 -0.56
CA PHE A 555 -24.87 -13.52 -1.42
C PHE A 555 -24.99 -13.00 -2.85
N LEU A 556 -26.18 -13.06 -3.47
CA LEU A 556 -26.41 -12.54 -4.82
C LEU A 556 -26.01 -11.07 -4.93
N VAL A 557 -26.48 -10.23 -4.01
CA VAL A 557 -26.16 -8.80 -4.01
C VAL A 557 -24.67 -8.53 -3.80
N ARG A 558 -24.03 -9.17 -2.81
CA ARG A 558 -22.61 -8.94 -2.49
C ARG A 558 -21.67 -9.47 -3.58
N SER A 559 -21.96 -10.64 -4.15
CA SER A 559 -21.18 -11.22 -5.26
C SER A 559 -21.30 -10.44 -6.58
N LEU A 560 -22.34 -9.61 -6.72
CA LEU A 560 -22.51 -8.63 -7.80
C LEU A 560 -21.84 -7.27 -7.49
N GLY A 561 -21.14 -7.12 -6.36
CA GLY A 561 -20.49 -5.88 -5.91
C GLY A 561 -21.39 -4.91 -5.16
N GLY A 562 -22.62 -5.30 -4.85
CA GLY A 562 -23.58 -4.50 -4.08
C GLY A 562 -23.42 -4.63 -2.56
N VAL A 563 -24.30 -3.94 -1.81
CA VAL A 563 -24.45 -4.10 -0.36
C VAL A 563 -25.90 -4.41 0.00
N ALA A 564 -26.10 -5.25 1.02
CA ALA A 564 -27.40 -5.74 1.46
C ALA A 564 -27.53 -5.66 2.98
N TYR A 565 -28.35 -4.73 3.47
CA TYR A 565 -28.61 -4.52 4.89
C TYR A 565 -29.84 -5.31 5.33
N CYS A 566 -29.66 -6.35 6.15
CA CYS A 566 -30.78 -7.17 6.62
C CYS A 566 -31.32 -6.70 7.99
N ARG A 567 -32.66 -6.68 8.12
CA ARG A 567 -33.38 -6.46 9.38
C ARG A 567 -34.42 -7.55 9.61
N THR A 568 -34.28 -8.30 10.70
CA THR A 568 -35.31 -9.21 11.19
C THR A 568 -36.46 -8.44 11.84
N ARG A 569 -37.70 -8.83 11.53
CA ARG A 569 -38.93 -8.38 12.19
C ARG A 569 -39.64 -9.60 12.78
N PRO A 570 -39.58 -9.83 14.10
CA PRO A 570 -40.15 -11.02 14.73
C PRO A 570 -41.62 -11.30 14.39
N ALA A 571 -41.97 -12.59 14.42
CA ALA A 571 -43.33 -13.10 14.40
C ALA A 571 -44.06 -12.83 15.72
N ALA A 572 -43.41 -13.16 16.84
CA ALA A 572 -43.98 -13.04 18.18
C ALA A 572 -44.40 -11.61 18.50
N GLY A 573 -45.60 -11.44 19.06
CA GLY A 573 -46.17 -10.13 19.41
C GLY A 573 -46.55 -9.22 18.23
N ARG A 574 -46.33 -9.65 16.97
CA ARG A 574 -46.78 -8.90 15.80
C ARG A 574 -48.30 -9.01 15.66
N ARG A 575 -48.99 -7.87 15.48
CA ARG A 575 -50.42 -7.84 15.16
C ARG A 575 -50.71 -8.75 13.95
N PRO A 576 -51.75 -9.62 13.99
CA PRO A 576 -52.13 -10.45 12.86
C PRO A 576 -52.36 -9.64 11.57
N GLY A 577 -51.97 -10.22 10.44
CA GLY A 577 -52.37 -9.71 9.12
C GLY A 577 -53.82 -10.07 8.82
N ARG A 578 -54.45 -9.41 7.83
CA ARG A 578 -55.80 -9.77 7.36
C ARG A 578 -55.76 -10.47 6.02
N ALA A 579 -56.37 -11.64 5.92
CA ALA A 579 -56.50 -12.40 4.68
C ALA A 579 -57.91 -12.99 4.55
N ARG A 580 -58.59 -12.71 3.43
CA ARG A 580 -59.98 -13.14 3.14
C ARG A 580 -60.93 -12.87 4.31
N GLY A 581 -60.90 -11.64 4.84
CA GLY A 581 -61.76 -11.18 5.94
C GLY A 581 -61.43 -11.70 7.34
N ARG A 582 -60.40 -12.53 7.50
CA ARG A 582 -59.99 -13.10 8.79
C ARG A 582 -58.60 -12.62 9.20
N ASP A 583 -58.39 -12.52 10.51
CA ASP A 583 -57.07 -12.26 11.08
C ASP A 583 -56.21 -13.54 11.00
N VAL A 584 -54.95 -13.39 10.63
CA VAL A 584 -53.97 -14.47 10.40
C VAL A 584 -52.66 -14.12 11.09
N GLU A 585 -52.31 -14.95 12.08
CA GLU A 585 -51.08 -14.79 12.84
C GLU A 585 -49.82 -15.02 11.99
N HIS A 586 -48.78 -14.25 12.28
CA HIS A 586 -47.48 -14.44 11.67
C HIS A 586 -46.76 -15.61 12.38
N ARG A 587 -46.52 -16.70 11.64
CA ARG A 587 -45.90 -17.93 12.15
C ARG A 587 -44.38 -18.00 12.00
N HIS A 588 -43.81 -17.07 11.24
CA HIS A 588 -42.39 -17.01 10.90
C HIS A 588 -41.95 -15.55 10.89
N ASP A 589 -40.70 -15.31 11.30
CA ASP A 589 -40.08 -14.00 11.22
C ASP A 589 -40.02 -13.52 9.77
N ALA A 590 -40.07 -12.19 9.57
CA ALA A 590 -39.84 -11.60 8.25
C ALA A 590 -38.49 -10.90 8.23
N TYR A 591 -37.64 -11.29 7.28
CA TYR A 591 -36.34 -10.69 7.02
C TYR A 591 -36.51 -9.67 5.89
N THR A 592 -36.39 -8.39 6.21
CA THR A 592 -36.42 -7.29 5.24
C THR A 592 -34.99 -6.91 4.89
N ILE A 593 -34.66 -6.89 3.60
CA ILE A 593 -33.32 -6.57 3.09
C ILE A 593 -33.40 -5.28 2.28
N GLU A 594 -32.62 -4.26 2.67
CA GLU A 594 -32.39 -3.06 1.85
C GLU A 594 -31.12 -3.26 0.99
N ILE A 595 -31.25 -3.07 -0.31
CA ILE A 595 -30.25 -3.45 -1.32
C ILE A 595 -29.78 -2.21 -2.10
N ARG A 596 -28.47 -2.17 -2.39
CA ARG A 596 -27.86 -1.26 -3.38
C ARG A 596 -26.94 -2.07 -4.30
N LEU A 597 -27.16 -1.99 -5.60
CA LEU A 597 -26.26 -2.56 -6.62
C LEU A 597 -25.28 -1.50 -7.15
N PRO A 598 -24.17 -1.90 -7.81
CA PRO A 598 -23.28 -0.96 -8.49
C PRO A 598 -23.97 -0.16 -9.61
N PRO A 599 -23.42 1.01 -9.99
CA PRO A 599 -23.84 1.72 -11.19
C PRO A 599 -23.78 0.82 -12.44
N GLY A 600 -24.74 0.99 -13.35
CA GLY A 600 -24.88 0.16 -14.55
C GLY A 600 -25.67 -1.13 -14.39
N MET A 601 -26.02 -1.55 -13.16
CA MET A 601 -26.95 -2.68 -12.95
C MET A 601 -28.40 -2.22 -12.83
N THR A 602 -29.27 -2.80 -13.66
CA THR A 602 -30.73 -2.62 -13.57
C THR A 602 -31.32 -3.68 -12.62
N PRO A 603 -31.93 -3.30 -11.49
CA PRO A 603 -32.41 -4.25 -10.47
C PRO A 603 -33.74 -4.97 -10.79
N PHE A 604 -34.48 -4.48 -11.79
CA PHE A 604 -35.83 -4.96 -12.15
C PHE A 604 -35.90 -5.14 -13.68
N ARG A 605 -36.58 -6.19 -14.18
CA ARG A 605 -37.00 -6.27 -15.58
C ARG A 605 -38.38 -5.64 -15.76
N LEU A 606 -39.29 -5.93 -14.83
CA LEU A 606 -40.68 -5.46 -14.79
C LEU A 606 -40.75 -3.93 -14.94
N ALA A 607 -41.41 -3.45 -16.01
CA ALA A 607 -41.36 -2.05 -16.43
C ALA A 607 -41.69 -1.08 -15.30
N ARG A 608 -42.85 -1.26 -14.64
CA ARG A 608 -43.30 -0.38 -13.54
C ARG A 608 -42.34 -0.29 -12.35
N LYS A 609 -41.48 -1.29 -12.11
CA LYS A 609 -40.47 -1.27 -11.03
C LYS A 609 -39.15 -0.65 -11.52
N ARG A 610 -38.74 -0.99 -12.74
CA ARG A 610 -37.57 -0.43 -13.43
C ARG A 610 -37.70 1.08 -13.59
N ASP A 611 -38.81 1.55 -14.14
CA ASP A 611 -38.98 2.94 -14.53
C ASP A 611 -39.08 3.84 -13.30
N ALA A 612 -39.86 3.44 -12.28
CA ALA A 612 -39.92 4.13 -10.99
C ALA A 612 -38.56 4.16 -10.23
N TYR A 613 -37.66 3.19 -10.46
CA TYR A 613 -36.29 3.22 -9.92
C TYR A 613 -35.40 4.21 -10.67
N VAL A 614 -35.55 4.32 -12.00
CA VAL A 614 -34.80 5.25 -12.85
C VAL A 614 -35.25 6.70 -12.63
N GLU A 615 -36.56 6.96 -12.62
CA GLU A 615 -37.16 8.28 -12.33
C GLU A 615 -36.71 8.82 -10.96
N ALA A 616 -36.54 7.94 -9.98
CA ALA A 616 -36.05 8.27 -8.64
C ALA A 616 -34.52 8.45 -8.53
N GLY A 617 -33.79 8.52 -9.65
CA GLY A 617 -32.34 8.69 -9.69
C GLY A 617 -31.54 7.46 -9.23
N GLY A 618 -32.18 6.29 -9.13
CA GLY A 618 -31.54 5.02 -8.75
C GLY A 618 -31.09 4.93 -7.28
N GLY A 619 -30.35 3.85 -6.99
CA GLY A 619 -29.94 3.46 -5.63
C GLY A 619 -28.86 4.34 -4.97
N GLY A 620 -28.26 5.27 -5.73
CA GLY A 620 -26.98 5.86 -5.40
C GLY A 620 -25.84 4.82 -5.34
N ARG A 621 -24.64 5.25 -4.93
CA ARG A 621 -23.51 4.31 -4.80
C ARG A 621 -23.72 3.33 -3.63
N PRO A 622 -23.31 2.05 -3.75
CA PRO A 622 -23.12 1.18 -2.60
C PRO A 622 -21.95 1.70 -1.75
N MET A 623 -22.02 1.46 -0.44
CA MET A 623 -21.04 1.93 0.54
C MET A 623 -20.96 0.91 1.67
N ARG A 624 -19.76 0.60 2.16
CA ARG A 624 -19.54 -0.33 3.27
C ARG A 624 -18.60 0.32 4.28
N TYR A 625 -19.05 0.45 5.52
CA TYR A 625 -18.27 1.06 6.59
C TYR A 625 -17.97 0.03 7.67
N VAL A 626 -16.82 0.14 8.34
CA VAL A 626 -16.61 -0.55 9.62
C VAL A 626 -17.60 0.02 10.64
N ASP A 627 -18.23 -0.85 11.42
CA ASP A 627 -19.18 -0.48 12.47
C ASP A 627 -18.69 -0.92 13.86
N ALA A 628 -18.18 -2.15 13.97
CA ALA A 628 -17.57 -2.68 15.19
C ALA A 628 -16.25 -3.41 14.91
N ILE A 629 -15.37 -3.41 15.91
CA ILE A 629 -14.18 -4.27 15.98
C ILE A 629 -14.17 -4.86 17.38
N GLU A 630 -14.25 -6.19 17.48
CA GLU A 630 -14.47 -6.92 18.72
C GLU A 630 -13.33 -7.93 18.96
N PRO A 631 -12.71 -8.01 20.15
CA PRO A 631 -11.70 -9.03 20.43
C PRO A 631 -12.33 -10.43 20.47
N VAL A 632 -11.67 -11.41 19.85
CA VAL A 632 -12.11 -12.82 19.82
C VAL A 632 -11.18 -13.72 20.63
N GLY A 633 -9.93 -13.30 20.86
CA GLY A 633 -8.90 -14.04 21.59
C GLY A 633 -7.76 -14.49 20.68
N GLU A 634 -6.89 -15.35 21.20
CA GLU A 634 -5.73 -15.84 20.46
C GLU A 634 -6.07 -17.04 19.56
N GLN A 635 -5.58 -17.02 18.30
CA GLN A 635 -5.79 -18.10 17.33
C GLN A 635 -4.58 -18.25 16.41
N ASP A 636 -4.28 -19.48 15.98
CA ASP A 636 -3.31 -19.74 14.92
C ASP A 636 -3.74 -19.09 13.61
N CYS A 637 -2.83 -18.31 13.04
CA CYS A 637 -3.06 -17.51 11.85
C CYS A 637 -2.14 -17.91 10.69
N VAL A 638 -2.57 -17.54 9.49
CA VAL A 638 -1.86 -17.69 8.21
C VAL A 638 -2.09 -16.42 7.37
N CYS A 639 -1.23 -16.17 6.40
CA CYS A 639 -1.44 -15.14 5.38
C CYS A 639 -1.04 -15.66 4.00
N ILE A 640 -1.63 -15.08 2.95
CA ILE A 640 -1.34 -15.43 1.56
C ILE A 640 -0.72 -14.26 0.79
N ARG A 641 -0.17 -14.58 -0.37
CA ARG A 641 0.18 -13.63 -1.45
C ARG A 641 -0.66 -13.98 -2.67
N VAL A 642 -1.26 -13.00 -3.33
CA VAL A 642 -1.96 -13.15 -4.61
C VAL A 642 -1.36 -12.24 -5.68
N ALA A 643 -1.52 -12.60 -6.96
CA ALA A 643 -0.95 -11.86 -8.09
C ALA A 643 -1.68 -10.55 -8.47
N ALA A 644 -2.71 -10.13 -7.72
CA ALA A 644 -3.44 -8.90 -7.97
C ALA A 644 -2.57 -7.66 -7.74
N GLN A 645 -2.63 -6.67 -8.65
CA GLN A 645 -1.75 -5.49 -8.64
C GLN A 645 -1.94 -4.59 -7.40
N ASP A 646 -3.16 -4.50 -6.88
CA ASP A 646 -3.46 -3.81 -5.62
C ASP A 646 -3.23 -4.69 -4.38
N SER A 647 -2.83 -5.95 -4.58
CA SER A 647 -2.67 -6.95 -3.52
C SER A 647 -3.92 -7.17 -2.65
N LEU A 648 -5.13 -6.99 -3.20
CA LEU A 648 -6.39 -7.29 -2.52
C LEU A 648 -7.00 -8.62 -2.99
N TYR A 649 -7.61 -9.36 -2.06
CA TYR A 649 -8.41 -10.56 -2.31
C TYR A 649 -9.70 -10.58 -1.48
N VAL A 650 -10.67 -11.41 -1.89
CA VAL A 650 -11.97 -11.56 -1.25
C VAL A 650 -11.92 -12.58 -0.11
N THR A 651 -12.18 -12.10 1.11
CA THR A 651 -12.40 -12.89 2.33
C THR A 651 -13.89 -12.88 2.73
N ASP A 652 -14.24 -13.38 3.92
CA ASP A 652 -15.62 -13.61 4.38
C ASP A 652 -16.59 -12.43 4.07
N ASP A 653 -17.85 -12.77 3.76
CA ASP A 653 -18.92 -11.81 3.46
C ASP A 653 -18.61 -10.81 2.32
N PHE A 654 -17.73 -11.20 1.40
CA PHE A 654 -17.22 -10.37 0.31
C PHE A 654 -16.51 -9.10 0.80
N LEU A 655 -15.78 -9.21 1.91
CA LEU A 655 -14.83 -8.18 2.36
C LEU A 655 -13.52 -8.31 1.56
N LEU A 656 -12.86 -7.19 1.28
CA LEU A 656 -11.57 -7.16 0.59
C LEU A 656 -10.44 -6.87 1.58
N THR A 657 -9.34 -7.62 1.50
CA THR A 657 -8.16 -7.39 2.36
C THR A 657 -6.81 -7.75 1.70
N HIS A 658 -5.69 -7.37 2.34
CA HIS A 658 -4.35 -7.28 1.74
C HIS A 658 -3.41 -8.49 1.94
N ASN A 659 -2.50 -8.69 0.98
CA ASN A 659 -1.39 -9.67 0.99
C ASN A 659 -0.16 -9.26 1.79
N THR A 660 0.60 -10.26 2.28
CA THR A 660 1.95 -10.13 2.88
C THR A 660 3.04 -9.66 1.90
N LEU A 661 4.17 -9.19 2.45
CA LEU A 661 5.25 -8.49 1.75
C LEU A 661 6.29 -9.43 1.14
N ASN A 662 6.19 -9.65 -0.18
CA ASN A 662 7.14 -10.42 -0.96
C ASN A 662 7.57 -9.65 -2.24
N ASP A 663 8.48 -10.21 -3.05
CA ASP A 663 9.02 -9.64 -4.29
C ASP A 663 9.48 -8.18 -4.15
N SER A 664 10.03 -7.86 -2.97
CA SER A 664 10.27 -6.50 -2.49
C SER A 664 11.68 -6.30 -1.92
N PHE A 665 12.27 -5.15 -2.23
CA PHE A 665 13.51 -4.69 -1.61
C PHE A 665 13.16 -3.84 -0.38
N VAL A 666 13.43 -4.37 0.81
CA VAL A 666 13.04 -3.76 2.09
C VAL A 666 14.27 -3.17 2.77
N ILE A 667 14.22 -1.89 3.14
CA ILE A 667 15.30 -1.22 3.86
C ILE A 667 14.80 -0.83 5.25
N LEU A 668 15.38 -1.41 6.29
CA LEU A 668 15.15 -1.00 7.68
C LEU A 668 16.31 -0.10 8.12
N ASP A 669 16.05 1.20 8.15
CA ASP A 669 17.01 2.20 8.59
C ASP A 669 16.94 2.44 10.10
N GLU A 670 18.06 2.87 10.68
CA GLU A 670 18.23 3.21 12.11
C GLU A 670 17.83 2.06 13.03
N ALA A 671 18.16 0.84 12.60
CA ALA A 671 17.74 -0.42 13.19
C ALA A 671 18.21 -0.64 14.63
N GLN A 672 19.21 0.12 15.11
CA GLN A 672 19.64 0.08 16.51
C GLN A 672 18.51 0.49 17.47
N ASN A 673 17.55 1.29 16.98
CA ASN A 673 16.40 1.76 17.73
C ASN A 673 15.17 0.83 17.63
N THR A 674 15.40 -0.44 17.30
CA THR A 674 14.39 -1.50 17.40
C THR A 674 14.53 -2.28 18.71
N THR A 675 13.43 -2.77 19.26
CA THR A 675 13.44 -3.79 20.32
C THR A 675 13.63 -5.20 19.72
N PRO A 676 14.04 -6.21 20.52
CA PRO A 676 14.02 -7.63 20.13
C PRO A 676 12.76 -8.07 19.37
N GLU A 677 11.57 -7.70 19.85
CA GLU A 677 10.28 -8.07 19.28
C GLU A 677 9.93 -7.26 18.02
N GLN A 678 10.57 -6.12 17.79
CA GLN A 678 10.49 -5.39 16.52
C GLN A 678 11.45 -5.98 15.49
N MET A 679 12.70 -6.29 15.86
CA MET A 679 13.68 -6.91 14.97
C MET A 679 13.24 -8.31 14.52
N LYS A 680 12.87 -9.18 15.47
CA LYS A 680 12.31 -10.52 15.18
C LYS A 680 11.06 -10.44 14.31
N MET A 681 10.18 -9.47 14.56
CA MET A 681 8.98 -9.24 13.75
C MET A 681 9.32 -8.81 12.32
N PHE A 682 10.31 -7.96 12.12
CA PHE A 682 10.73 -7.51 10.79
C PHE A 682 11.30 -8.67 9.96
N LEU A 683 12.25 -9.42 10.54
CA LEU A 683 12.96 -10.50 9.85
C LEU A 683 12.03 -11.68 9.50
N THR A 684 11.10 -12.02 10.39
CA THR A 684 10.09 -13.09 10.15
C THR A 684 8.98 -12.71 9.16
N ARG A 685 9.14 -11.59 8.44
CA ARG A 685 8.21 -11.11 7.41
C ARG A 685 8.82 -11.00 6.01
N LEU A 686 10.09 -11.37 5.84
CA LEU A 686 10.68 -11.42 4.52
C LEU A 686 9.99 -12.51 3.69
N GLY A 687 9.32 -12.10 2.61
CA GLY A 687 8.69 -13.03 1.68
C GLY A 687 9.72 -13.71 0.76
N TYR A 688 9.32 -14.83 0.15
CA TYR A 688 10.09 -15.44 -0.93
C TYR A 688 10.25 -14.45 -2.09
N GLY A 689 11.47 -14.27 -2.60
CA GLY A 689 11.79 -13.28 -3.63
C GLY A 689 11.98 -11.84 -3.11
N SER A 690 11.90 -11.60 -1.80
CA SER A 690 12.29 -10.31 -1.20
C SER A 690 13.73 -10.33 -0.70
N LYS A 691 14.29 -9.12 -0.56
CA LYS A 691 15.60 -8.88 0.05
C LYS A 691 15.47 -7.82 1.15
N ALA A 692 16.10 -8.03 2.31
CA ALA A 692 16.17 -7.05 3.39
C ALA A 692 17.58 -6.49 3.56
N VAL A 693 17.67 -5.17 3.69
CA VAL A 693 18.90 -4.47 4.11
C VAL A 693 18.61 -3.70 5.39
N ILE A 694 19.39 -3.97 6.44
CA ILE A 694 19.19 -3.44 7.79
C ILE A 694 20.37 -2.53 8.11
N THR A 695 20.14 -1.22 8.19
CA THR A 695 21.17 -0.22 8.44
C THR A 695 21.07 0.36 9.85
N GLY A 696 22.19 0.56 10.54
CA GLY A 696 22.19 1.20 11.86
C GLY A 696 23.57 1.44 12.45
N ASP A 697 23.59 2.06 13.62
CA ASP A 697 24.80 2.34 14.39
C ASP A 697 24.64 1.87 15.84
N VAL A 698 25.43 0.89 16.27
CA VAL A 698 25.35 0.31 17.62
C VAL A 698 25.86 1.23 18.74
N THR A 699 26.43 2.39 18.40
CA THR A 699 26.84 3.43 19.34
C THR A 699 25.70 4.43 19.64
N GLN A 700 24.80 4.68 18.68
CA GLN A 700 23.76 5.72 18.73
C GLN A 700 22.37 5.14 19.03
N ILE A 701 22.19 4.58 20.23
CA ILE A 701 20.94 3.96 20.67
C ILE A 701 20.10 4.95 21.47
N ASP A 702 18.97 5.37 20.89
CA ASP A 702 17.99 6.31 21.45
C ASP A 702 16.87 5.60 22.26
N LEU A 703 17.03 4.30 22.54
CA LEU A 703 16.05 3.52 23.29
C LEU A 703 16.02 3.91 24.78
N PRO A 704 14.83 3.93 25.43
CA PRO A 704 14.72 4.18 26.86
C PRO A 704 15.62 3.28 27.71
N ALA A 705 16.24 3.87 28.74
CA ALA A 705 17.22 3.21 29.61
C ALA A 705 16.74 1.83 30.11
N GLY A 706 17.62 0.83 30.02
CA GLY A 706 17.34 -0.55 30.39
C GLY A 706 16.73 -1.42 29.28
N LYS A 707 16.33 -0.87 28.13
CA LYS A 707 15.90 -1.69 26.98
C LYS A 707 17.09 -2.19 26.16
N LEU A 708 17.05 -3.46 25.78
CA LEU A 708 17.97 -4.05 24.80
C LEU A 708 17.63 -3.59 23.38
N SER A 709 18.67 -3.43 22.56
CA SER A 709 18.54 -3.16 21.12
C SER A 709 18.47 -4.47 20.34
N GLY A 710 17.43 -4.63 19.53
CA GLY A 710 17.24 -5.78 18.64
C GLY A 710 18.37 -5.95 17.62
N LEU A 711 19.04 -4.85 17.20
CA LEU A 711 20.23 -4.94 16.35
C LEU A 711 21.45 -5.51 17.07
N LYS A 712 21.62 -5.24 18.37
CA LYS A 712 22.71 -5.83 19.19
C LYS A 712 22.46 -7.33 19.43
N GLU A 713 21.21 -7.71 19.68
CA GLU A 713 20.81 -9.11 19.86
C GLU A 713 20.93 -9.92 18.54
N ALA A 714 20.43 -9.37 17.42
CA ALA A 714 20.47 -10.03 16.11
C ALA A 714 21.89 -10.41 15.64
N GLN A 715 22.88 -9.58 15.92
CA GLN A 715 24.32 -9.86 15.65
C GLN A 715 24.89 -11.07 16.43
N HIS A 716 24.20 -11.51 17.48
CA HIS A 716 24.59 -12.67 18.27
C HIS A 716 23.79 -13.91 17.85
N ILE A 717 22.46 -13.77 17.65
CA ILE A 717 21.58 -14.90 17.33
C ILE A 717 21.69 -15.35 15.87
N LEU A 718 21.90 -14.43 14.91
CA LEU A 718 21.72 -14.71 13.48
C LEU A 718 23.02 -14.93 12.70
N ARG A 719 24.17 -14.91 13.39
CA ARG A 719 25.51 -14.88 12.76
C ARG A 719 25.76 -16.04 11.82
N ASP A 720 25.33 -17.24 12.22
CA ASP A 720 25.68 -18.50 11.56
C ASP A 720 24.54 -19.02 10.66
N ILE A 721 23.60 -18.15 10.27
CA ILE A 721 22.44 -18.50 9.42
C ILE A 721 22.78 -18.26 7.95
N PRO A 722 22.76 -19.29 7.08
CA PRO A 722 23.02 -19.12 5.65
C PRO A 722 22.04 -18.12 4.99
N GLY A 723 22.58 -17.24 4.13
CA GLY A 723 21.81 -16.18 3.47
C GLY A 723 21.70 -14.87 4.26
N ILE A 724 22.28 -14.80 5.46
CA ILE A 724 22.42 -13.58 6.26
C ILE A 724 23.89 -13.14 6.30
N GLU A 725 24.16 -11.84 6.09
CA GLU A 725 25.52 -11.26 6.07
C GLU A 725 25.62 -10.00 6.95
N PHE A 726 26.79 -9.76 7.55
CA PHE A 726 27.04 -8.73 8.56
C PHE A 726 28.25 -7.84 8.22
N VAL A 727 28.03 -6.81 7.41
CA VAL A 727 29.09 -5.87 7.00
C VAL A 727 29.26 -4.75 8.03
N ARG A 728 30.52 -4.52 8.43
CA ARG A 728 30.91 -3.52 9.44
C ARG A 728 31.61 -2.34 8.78
N PHE A 729 31.29 -1.14 9.25
CA PHE A 729 31.90 0.13 8.84
C PHE A 729 32.60 0.80 10.04
N SER A 730 33.64 1.59 9.74
CA SER A 730 34.46 2.32 10.71
C SER A 730 34.44 3.83 10.45
N GLU A 731 35.09 4.63 11.30
CA GLU A 731 35.39 6.04 11.01
C GLU A 731 36.17 6.20 9.69
N ARG A 732 37.04 5.23 9.36
CA ARG A 732 37.82 5.17 8.10
C ARG A 732 36.95 4.91 6.86
N ASP A 733 35.64 4.71 7.03
CA ASP A 733 34.65 4.60 5.96
C ASP A 733 33.74 5.83 5.84
N VAL A 734 33.93 6.85 6.67
CA VAL A 734 33.14 8.07 6.62
C VAL A 734 33.47 8.85 5.34
N VAL A 735 32.41 9.16 4.58
CA VAL A 735 32.40 9.94 3.33
C VAL A 735 31.68 11.26 3.65
N ARG A 736 32.45 12.26 4.07
CA ARG A 736 31.98 13.61 4.41
C ARG A 736 32.98 14.63 3.87
N HIS A 737 32.55 15.88 3.71
CA HIS A 737 33.46 16.98 3.40
C HIS A 737 34.53 17.12 4.49
N ARG A 738 35.80 17.33 4.09
CA ARG A 738 36.97 17.34 4.98
C ARG A 738 36.77 18.18 6.25
N LEU A 739 36.28 19.40 6.12
CA LEU A 739 36.01 20.29 7.27
C LEU A 739 35.09 19.65 8.33
N VAL A 740 34.14 18.81 7.92
CA VAL A 740 33.22 18.12 8.83
C VAL A 740 33.93 16.95 9.54
N GLN A 741 34.89 16.30 8.88
CA GLN A 741 35.76 15.29 9.52
C GLN A 741 36.71 15.97 10.53
N ASP A 742 37.32 17.10 10.15
CA ASP A 742 38.18 17.91 11.03
C ASP A 742 37.42 18.39 12.30
N ILE A 743 36.14 18.77 12.15
CA ILE A 743 35.24 19.13 13.27
C ILE A 743 34.93 17.91 14.14
N ILE A 744 34.50 16.78 13.58
CA ILE A 744 34.19 15.56 14.35
C ILE A 744 35.40 15.13 15.18
N ALA A 745 36.58 15.04 14.55
CA ALA A 745 37.82 14.71 15.23
C ALA A 745 38.25 15.74 16.29
N ALA A 746 37.76 16.99 16.23
CA ALA A 746 38.00 17.99 17.29
C ALA A 746 37.10 17.74 18.52
N TYR A 747 35.82 17.38 18.32
CA TYR A 747 34.91 17.01 19.41
C TYR A 747 35.34 15.71 20.11
N GLU A 748 35.67 14.66 19.34
CA GLU A 748 36.12 13.36 19.88
C GLU A 748 37.39 13.50 20.74
N ARG A 749 38.32 14.38 20.35
CA ARG A 749 39.52 14.72 21.15
C ARG A 749 39.20 15.50 22.43
N ALA A 750 38.12 16.28 22.45
CA ALA A 750 37.69 16.99 23.66
C ALA A 750 37.01 16.04 24.66
N GLU A 751 36.15 15.14 24.17
CA GLU A 751 35.47 14.13 25.01
C GLU A 751 36.45 13.12 25.61
N SER A 752 37.32 12.52 24.79
CA SER A 752 38.36 11.59 25.26
C SER A 752 39.47 12.27 26.09
N GLY A 753 39.63 13.60 25.97
CA GLY A 753 40.47 14.40 26.86
C GLY A 753 39.86 14.58 28.26
N GLY A 754 38.53 14.61 28.38
CA GLY A 754 37.81 14.85 29.64
C GLY A 754 37.98 13.74 30.68
N GLU A 755 37.97 12.48 30.24
CA GLU A 755 38.05 11.32 31.15
C GLU A 755 39.37 11.25 31.93
N ARG A 756 40.47 11.74 31.34
CA ARG A 756 41.81 11.77 31.99
C ARG A 756 41.97 12.83 33.09
N SER A 757 40.93 13.60 33.39
CA SER A 757 40.92 14.61 34.47
C SER A 757 40.03 14.23 35.67
N ARG A 758 39.54 12.99 35.73
CA ARG A 758 38.60 12.50 36.77
C ARG A 758 38.97 11.12 37.36
N SER A 759 40.25 10.76 37.33
CA SER A 759 40.82 9.60 38.03
C SER A 759 41.51 10.02 39.33
#